data_AF-A0A950AUV1-F1
#
_entry.id   AF-A0A950AUV1-F1
#
_cell.length_a   1.000
_cell.length_b   1.000
_cell.length_c   1.000
_cell.angle_alpha   90.00
_cell.angle_beta   90.00
_cell.angle_gamma   90.00
#
_symmetry.space_group_name_H-M   'P 1'
#
loop_
_entity.id
_entity.type
_entity.pdbx_description
1 polymer ?
#
loop_
_entity_poly.entity_id
_entity_poly.type
_entity_poly.pdbx_seq_one_letter_code
_entity_poly.pdbx_strand_id
1 'polypeptide(L)'
;MKRPRDYLTIPRDSCGRLGGLGWTSNMEAIAYEAADPAIGLTFAMSAEIALFLEGFHASGVRPIHFGHILHLLHLLGLGIRDPGATLAVGAERLARTFREEGRPLRNAGAFCSWLCRSVPRVADPPDVAEVCRTLRQPPSDPLGLSFDGKRLADGEDPPMSPAEFQERVLGALDELSPAELRHWLRRGRPRIGEAGEHVADVVPRTLAGTLAVLGRRPRLAVAASLVAQLEGALALPPRRLALGELPTGGYADVATRGLPEQILPAQLALDGEEFVRRFAAHELLYFHREEPHAPITEELVVLLDQGVRTWGDVRLVLAGATLALGRWASRRGIPLLIAATSTDGRLDDPSRLDDEAIAAVLESSDLSPDPGRALGRVLEAPAEAPRDVVLLTHPRNLAEPEVAASARRVAPGTRLFCVAVDGGGEVSLSEVRRGAPVALGRFRVDARPPAGPSESFWSDTAGSDAWTGDVEPIGFPFRLGALSRIDDQLHDFDGAGERLLLAGQHGLLHCWRVDGSASEMFPRAVVSGEVVALVEAVVGVAGGFVVIGRTSKVRAVVHYDLAGRVCKAHRVPLGATRPRWIYEPAQHTIVGHLQYAGTRWTPVFAVDLGADRLESCYPPESPNVPISERAKRAFFRAFSEAGQYPSPMLAFTTDGSLPGEGRGVRLNSTTGTIDVRGERWPRCSF
;
A
#
# COMPACT_ATOMS: atom_id res chain seq x y z
N MET A 1 2.18 16.42 -25.90
CA MET A 1 2.29 15.79 -24.57
C MET A 1 3.50 14.89 -24.61
N LYS A 2 4.56 15.30 -23.90
CA LYS A 2 5.85 14.60 -23.86
C LYS A 2 5.64 13.21 -23.24
N ARG A 3 6.26 12.17 -23.80
CA ARG A 3 6.14 10.82 -23.22
C ARG A 3 6.82 10.81 -21.85
N PRO A 4 6.33 10.01 -20.88
CA PRO A 4 6.94 9.93 -19.54
C PRO A 4 8.45 9.70 -19.55
N ARG A 5 8.94 8.86 -20.47
CA ARG A 5 10.36 8.53 -20.61
C ARG A 5 11.19 9.71 -21.08
N ASP A 6 10.67 10.54 -21.98
CA ASP A 6 11.38 11.71 -22.50
C ASP A 6 11.57 12.76 -21.39
N TYR A 7 10.61 12.86 -20.46
CA TYR A 7 10.73 13.72 -19.27
C TYR A 7 11.80 13.23 -18.28
N LEU A 8 11.94 11.92 -18.10
CA LEU A 8 12.89 11.31 -17.16
C LEU A 8 14.35 11.33 -17.64
N THR A 9 14.62 11.96 -18.78
CA THR A 9 15.97 12.19 -19.30
C THR A 9 16.79 13.05 -18.35
N ILE A 10 18.04 12.66 -18.09
CA ILE A 10 18.95 13.41 -17.23
C ILE A 10 19.97 14.19 -18.08
N PRO A 11 19.93 15.53 -18.13
CA PRO A 11 20.88 16.31 -18.93
C PRO A 11 22.30 16.23 -18.36
N ARG A 12 23.30 16.14 -19.24
CA ARG A 12 24.72 16.03 -18.85
C ARG A 12 25.20 17.19 -17.98
N ASP A 13 24.79 18.41 -18.32
CA ASP A 13 25.21 19.62 -17.59
C ASP A 13 24.63 19.69 -16.17
N SER A 14 23.42 19.15 -15.99
CA SER A 14 22.83 18.99 -14.65
C SER A 14 23.51 17.87 -13.87
N CYS A 15 23.90 16.78 -14.53
CA CYS A 15 24.58 15.64 -13.93
C CYS A 15 25.98 15.97 -13.42
N GLY A 16 26.78 16.69 -14.20
CA GLY A 16 28.19 16.93 -13.88
C GLY A 16 28.41 17.61 -12.53
N ARG A 17 27.50 18.50 -12.12
CA ARG A 17 27.54 19.16 -10.80
C ARG A 17 26.97 18.32 -9.65
N LEU A 18 26.22 17.27 -9.96
CA LEU A 18 25.63 16.35 -8.99
C LEU A 18 26.45 15.05 -8.85
N GLY A 19 27.72 15.05 -9.28
CA GLY A 19 28.61 13.87 -9.21
C GLY A 19 28.45 12.87 -10.36
N GLY A 20 27.81 13.28 -11.46
CA GLY A 20 27.51 12.40 -12.60
C GLY A 20 26.40 11.41 -12.25
N LEU A 21 25.15 11.73 -12.60
CA LEU A 21 24.00 10.88 -12.31
C LEU A 21 23.54 10.13 -13.56
N GLY A 22 23.26 8.83 -13.41
CA GLY A 22 22.71 8.00 -14.47
C GLY A 22 21.63 7.07 -13.94
N TRP A 23 20.65 6.76 -14.80
CA TRP A 23 19.73 5.66 -14.53
C TRP A 23 20.48 4.33 -14.53
N THR A 24 20.16 3.47 -13.57
CA THR A 24 20.51 2.05 -13.63
C THR A 24 19.88 1.41 -14.86
N SER A 25 20.46 0.32 -15.36
CA SER A 25 20.00 -0.35 -16.60
C SER A 25 18.55 -0.83 -16.54
N ASN A 26 18.00 -1.02 -15.33
CA ASN A 26 16.62 -1.43 -15.09
C ASN A 26 15.70 -0.30 -14.61
N MET A 27 16.15 0.96 -14.60
CA MET A 27 15.35 2.12 -14.18
C MET A 27 14.80 2.02 -12.75
N GLU A 28 15.40 1.23 -11.85
CA GLU A 28 14.94 1.12 -10.45
C GLU A 28 15.54 2.20 -9.54
N ALA A 29 16.68 2.75 -9.95
CA ALA A 29 17.39 3.78 -9.23
C ALA A 29 18.21 4.68 -10.17
N ILE A 30 18.51 5.87 -9.68
CA ILE A 30 19.57 6.74 -10.19
C ILE A 30 20.82 6.49 -9.34
N ALA A 31 21.96 6.30 -9.98
CA ALA A 31 23.25 6.03 -9.35
C ALA A 31 24.33 6.97 -9.88
N TYR A 32 25.44 7.08 -9.14
CA TYR A 32 26.62 7.84 -9.57
C TYR A 32 27.38 7.11 -10.70
N GLU A 33 27.83 7.85 -11.71
CA GLU A 33 28.56 7.33 -12.88
C GLU A 33 29.99 6.87 -12.51
N ALA A 34 30.50 5.91 -13.29
CA ALA A 34 31.69 5.12 -13.01
C ALA A 34 33.05 5.87 -12.96
N ALA A 35 33.08 7.19 -13.14
CA ALA A 35 34.31 7.98 -13.04
C ALA A 35 34.55 8.58 -11.64
N ASP A 36 33.55 8.52 -10.75
CA ASP A 36 33.61 9.05 -9.38
C ASP A 36 33.98 7.92 -8.38
N PRO A 37 34.82 8.12 -7.35
CA PRO A 37 35.05 7.14 -6.28
C PRO A 37 33.78 6.58 -5.60
N ALA A 38 32.61 7.19 -5.80
CA ALA A 38 31.29 6.72 -5.40
C ALA A 38 30.61 5.70 -6.34
N ILE A 39 31.35 5.00 -7.22
CA ILE A 39 30.81 4.05 -8.21
C ILE A 39 29.76 3.09 -7.61
N GLY A 40 28.58 3.05 -8.22
CA GLY A 40 27.52 2.09 -7.87
C GLY A 40 26.71 2.45 -6.63
N LEU A 41 26.95 3.62 -6.04
CA LEU A 41 26.17 4.10 -4.91
C LEU A 41 24.88 4.75 -5.42
N THR A 42 23.78 4.40 -4.76
CA THR A 42 22.43 4.87 -5.11
C THR A 42 22.27 6.33 -4.70
N PHE A 43 21.90 7.20 -5.65
CA PHE A 43 21.50 8.57 -5.37
C PHE A 43 20.06 8.62 -4.82
N ALA A 44 19.12 8.05 -5.57
CA ALA A 44 17.71 7.95 -5.20
C ALA A 44 17.04 6.78 -5.94
N MET A 45 16.11 6.08 -5.28
CA MET A 45 15.29 5.04 -5.89
C MET A 45 14.16 5.65 -6.72
N SER A 46 13.70 4.97 -7.77
CA SER A 46 12.58 5.43 -8.61
C SER A 46 11.30 5.66 -7.82
N ALA A 47 11.05 4.83 -6.80
CA ALA A 47 9.90 5.01 -5.92
C ALA A 47 10.00 6.27 -5.04
N GLU A 48 11.20 6.64 -4.60
CA GLU A 48 11.44 7.88 -3.84
C GLU A 48 11.19 9.11 -4.73
N ILE A 49 11.68 9.06 -5.97
CA ILE A 49 11.45 10.09 -6.98
C ILE A 49 9.95 10.21 -7.29
N ALA A 50 9.24 9.08 -7.43
CA ALA A 50 7.80 9.08 -7.68
C ALA A 50 7.02 9.72 -6.50
N LEU A 51 7.35 9.37 -5.25
CA LEU A 51 6.72 9.98 -4.07
C LEU A 51 6.95 11.49 -4.01
N PHE A 52 8.16 11.93 -4.33
CA PHE A 52 8.49 13.35 -4.40
C PHE A 52 7.70 14.05 -5.51
N LEU A 53 7.64 13.48 -6.72
CA LEU A 53 6.89 14.04 -7.85
C LEU A 53 5.38 14.11 -7.60
N GLU A 54 4.79 13.11 -6.94
CA GLU A 54 3.39 13.16 -6.51
C GLU A 54 3.13 14.32 -5.57
N GLY A 55 4.02 14.53 -4.60
CA GLY A 55 3.99 15.66 -3.70
C GLY A 55 4.06 16.99 -4.45
N PHE A 56 5.03 17.10 -5.35
CA PHE A 56 5.26 18.29 -6.16
C PHE A 56 4.04 18.64 -7.02
N HIS A 57 3.40 17.62 -7.59
CA HIS A 57 2.23 17.78 -8.45
C HIS A 57 0.92 18.02 -7.68
N ALA A 58 0.79 17.50 -6.45
CA ALA A 58 -0.41 17.65 -5.62
C ALA A 58 -0.75 19.13 -5.32
N SER A 59 0.20 20.05 -5.48
CA SER A 59 -0.02 21.49 -5.36
C SER A 59 -0.71 22.12 -6.59
N GLY A 60 -1.07 21.32 -7.62
CA GLY A 60 -1.72 21.79 -8.85
C GLY A 60 -0.78 22.49 -9.83
N VAL A 61 0.54 22.44 -9.58
CA VAL A 61 1.55 23.13 -10.38
C VAL A 61 2.06 22.20 -11.49
N ARG A 62 2.29 22.77 -12.70
CA ARG A 62 2.93 22.04 -13.79
C ARG A 62 4.36 21.62 -13.41
N PRO A 63 4.86 20.46 -13.89
CA PRO A 63 6.20 20.00 -13.54
C PRO A 63 7.29 20.96 -14.07
N ILE A 64 8.38 21.05 -13.32
CA ILE A 64 9.65 21.66 -13.78
C ILE A 64 10.53 20.60 -14.43
N HIS A 65 11.60 21.03 -15.08
CA HIS A 65 12.56 20.13 -15.73
C HIS A 65 13.08 19.05 -14.77
N PHE A 66 13.23 17.80 -15.23
CA PHE A 66 13.60 16.68 -14.36
C PHE A 66 14.99 16.84 -13.72
N GLY A 67 15.95 17.45 -14.42
CA GLY A 67 17.24 17.82 -13.83
C GLY A 67 17.11 18.72 -12.59
N HIS A 68 16.13 19.62 -12.54
CA HIS A 68 15.86 20.44 -11.36
C HIS A 68 15.19 19.64 -10.23
N ILE A 69 14.40 18.62 -10.55
CA ILE A 69 13.87 17.68 -9.55
C ILE A 69 15.01 16.95 -8.85
N LEU A 70 16.00 16.45 -9.61
CA LEU A 70 17.17 15.80 -9.02
C LEU A 70 18.01 16.76 -8.18
N HIS A 71 18.15 18.01 -8.61
CA HIS A 71 18.83 19.04 -7.84
C HIS A 71 18.10 19.33 -6.51
N LEU A 72 16.77 19.39 -6.50
CA LEU A 72 16.00 19.54 -5.25
C LEU A 72 16.22 18.37 -4.29
N LEU A 73 16.24 17.13 -4.80
CA LEU A 73 16.56 15.94 -3.99
C LEU A 73 17.98 16.02 -3.42
N HIS A 74 18.95 16.50 -4.21
CA HIS A 74 20.30 16.75 -3.72
C HIS A 74 20.34 17.81 -2.61
N LEU A 75 19.59 18.92 -2.75
CA LEU A 75 19.48 19.95 -1.71
C LEU A 75 18.80 19.46 -0.43
N LEU A 76 17.91 18.47 -0.53
CA LEU A 76 17.33 17.76 0.62
C LEU A 76 18.34 16.80 1.29
N GLY A 77 19.50 16.59 0.67
CA GLY A 77 20.56 15.72 1.18
C GLY A 77 20.42 14.25 0.78
N LEU A 78 19.73 13.95 -0.32
CA LEU A 78 19.81 12.63 -0.95
C LEU A 78 21.16 12.45 -1.67
N GLY A 79 21.62 11.20 -1.75
CA GLY A 79 22.91 10.83 -2.30
C GLY A 79 24.09 11.00 -1.35
N ILE A 80 25.29 10.78 -1.88
CA ILE A 80 26.56 10.91 -1.16
C ILE A 80 27.00 12.37 -1.23
N ARG A 81 27.44 12.86 -0.08
CA ARG A 81 28.05 14.19 0.04
C ARG A 81 29.55 14.02 -0.03
N ASP A 82 30.19 14.77 -0.91
CA ASP A 82 31.63 14.98 -0.82
C ASP A 82 31.92 15.62 0.56
N PRO A 83 32.73 14.99 1.43
CA PRO A 83 33.11 15.54 2.72
C PRO A 83 33.77 16.94 2.64
N GLY A 84 34.30 17.32 1.47
CA GLY A 84 34.90 18.63 1.21
C GLY A 84 33.94 19.67 0.60
N ALA A 85 32.74 19.28 0.15
CA ALA A 85 31.80 20.20 -0.48
C ALA A 85 30.96 20.94 0.56
N THR A 86 31.31 22.21 0.82
CA THR A 86 30.51 23.08 1.68
C THR A 86 29.23 23.49 0.95
N LEU A 87 28.10 22.91 1.33
CA LEU A 87 26.79 23.39 0.90
C LEU A 87 26.55 24.81 1.43
N ALA A 88 25.79 25.60 0.67
CA ALA A 88 25.28 26.87 1.17
C ALA A 88 24.49 26.65 2.48
N VAL A 89 24.59 27.58 3.42
CA VAL A 89 23.98 27.48 4.77
C VAL A 89 22.50 27.13 4.70
N GLY A 90 21.75 27.70 3.75
CA GLY A 90 20.34 27.39 3.53
C GLY A 90 20.07 25.94 3.11
N ALA A 91 20.92 25.36 2.24
CA ALA A 91 20.80 23.96 1.81
C ALA A 91 21.08 23.00 2.97
N GLU A 92 22.08 23.30 3.81
CA GLU A 92 22.37 22.49 4.99
C GLU A 92 21.23 22.56 6.02
N ARG A 93 20.63 23.74 6.21
CA ARG A 93 19.42 23.91 7.03
C ARG A 93 18.28 23.03 6.51
N LEU A 94 17.99 23.09 5.21
CA LEU A 94 16.94 22.29 4.58
C LEU A 94 17.16 20.79 4.78
N ALA A 95 18.35 20.28 4.43
CA ALA A 95 18.65 18.86 4.53
C ALA A 95 18.67 18.33 5.97
N ARG A 96 19.12 19.14 6.93
CA ARG A 96 19.05 18.79 8.35
C ARG A 96 17.61 18.66 8.81
N THR A 97 16.78 19.66 8.56
CA THR A 97 15.37 19.62 8.96
C THR A 97 14.61 18.49 8.25
N PHE A 98 14.89 18.23 6.96
CA PHE A 98 14.31 17.09 6.25
C PHE A 98 14.66 15.74 6.91
N ARG A 99 15.89 15.56 7.39
CA ARG A 99 16.31 14.36 8.13
C ARG A 99 15.63 14.27 9.50
N GLU A 100 15.59 15.37 10.25
CA GLU A 100 14.94 15.43 11.57
C GLU A 100 13.45 15.12 11.52
N GLU A 101 12.77 15.46 10.42
CA GLU A 101 11.34 15.21 10.21
C GLU A 101 11.04 13.81 9.60
N GLY A 102 12.03 12.91 9.55
CA GLY A 102 11.83 11.54 9.07
C GLY A 102 11.78 11.39 7.55
N ARG A 103 12.41 12.31 6.80
CA ARG A 103 12.50 12.30 5.33
C ARG A 103 11.15 12.16 4.59
N PRO A 104 10.15 13.02 4.85
CA PRO A 104 8.82 12.90 4.26
C PRO A 104 8.80 13.34 2.79
N LEU A 105 9.25 12.49 1.87
CA LEU A 105 9.48 12.82 0.45
C LEU A 105 8.27 13.45 -0.26
N ARG A 106 7.05 12.96 0.00
CA ARG A 106 5.84 13.54 -0.59
C ARG A 106 5.57 14.96 -0.09
N ASN A 107 5.78 15.22 1.19
CA ASN A 107 5.62 16.58 1.74
C ASN A 107 6.75 17.50 1.26
N ALA A 108 7.97 16.97 1.17
CA ALA A 108 9.11 17.70 0.61
C ALA A 108 8.85 18.08 -0.86
N GLY A 109 8.24 17.19 -1.65
CA GLY A 109 7.79 17.50 -3.01
C GLY A 109 6.82 18.68 -3.05
N ALA A 110 5.78 18.65 -2.21
CA ALA A 110 4.80 19.74 -2.12
C ALA A 110 5.43 21.06 -1.65
N PHE A 111 6.40 20.99 -0.74
CA PHE A 111 7.16 22.17 -0.30
C PHE A 111 8.05 22.72 -1.42
N CYS A 112 8.74 21.84 -2.14
CA CYS A 112 9.61 22.24 -3.25
C CYS A 112 8.82 22.81 -4.44
N SER A 113 7.56 22.42 -4.65
CA SER A 113 6.70 23.05 -5.65
C SER A 113 6.47 24.54 -5.33
N TRP A 114 6.30 24.87 -4.04
CA TRP A 114 6.16 26.25 -3.55
C TRP A 114 7.47 27.04 -3.68
N LEU A 115 8.61 26.43 -3.36
CA LEU A 115 9.93 27.04 -3.58
C LEU A 115 10.15 27.34 -5.07
N CYS A 116 9.66 26.46 -5.95
CA CYS A 116 9.80 26.59 -7.39
C CYS A 116 8.70 27.43 -8.05
N ARG A 117 7.93 28.23 -7.31
CA ARG A 117 6.83 29.05 -7.89
C ARG A 117 7.27 29.98 -9.02
N SER A 118 8.51 30.46 -8.96
CA SER A 118 9.11 31.38 -9.96
C SER A 118 10.02 30.69 -10.98
N VAL A 119 10.14 29.36 -10.92
CA VAL A 119 10.97 28.57 -11.84
C VAL A 119 10.17 28.26 -13.13
N PRO A 120 10.76 28.44 -14.33
CA PRO A 120 10.09 28.12 -15.59
C PRO A 120 9.64 26.65 -15.65
N ARG A 121 8.46 26.42 -16.25
CA ARG A 121 7.85 25.09 -16.38
C ARG A 121 8.26 24.44 -17.70
N VAL A 122 8.15 23.13 -17.78
CA VAL A 122 8.35 22.40 -19.05
C VAL A 122 7.27 22.85 -20.05
N ALA A 123 7.69 23.14 -21.29
CA ALA A 123 6.80 23.66 -22.33
C ALA A 123 5.69 22.65 -22.71
N ASP A 124 6.05 21.37 -22.85
CA ASP A 124 5.13 20.26 -23.08
C ASP A 124 5.18 19.27 -21.89
N PRO A 125 4.43 19.52 -20.80
CA PRO A 125 4.52 18.69 -19.60
C PRO A 125 3.98 17.28 -19.85
N PRO A 126 4.60 16.23 -19.28
CA PRO A 126 4.03 14.88 -19.32
C PRO A 126 2.83 14.77 -18.38
N ASP A 127 2.04 13.69 -18.53
CA ASP A 127 1.12 13.25 -17.48
C ASP A 127 1.95 12.74 -16.28
N VAL A 128 1.93 13.48 -15.17
CA VAL A 128 2.71 13.13 -13.97
C VAL A 128 2.22 11.81 -13.36
N ALA A 129 0.94 11.45 -13.49
CA ALA A 129 0.44 10.17 -13.02
C ALA A 129 1.04 9.02 -13.85
N GLU A 130 1.21 9.21 -15.15
CA GLU A 130 1.88 8.26 -16.03
C GLU A 130 3.39 8.18 -15.78
N VAL A 131 4.05 9.30 -15.48
CA VAL A 131 5.46 9.33 -15.02
C VAL A 131 5.62 8.56 -13.71
N CYS A 132 4.78 8.83 -12.71
CA CYS A 132 4.82 8.12 -11.43
C CYS A 132 4.52 6.63 -11.60
N ARG A 133 3.60 6.27 -12.51
CA ARG A 133 3.33 4.87 -12.87
C ARG A 133 4.56 4.22 -13.51
N THR A 134 5.22 4.91 -14.44
CA THR A 134 6.44 4.45 -15.10
C THR A 134 7.56 4.21 -14.09
N LEU A 135 7.76 5.13 -13.13
CA LEU A 135 8.77 5.00 -12.07
C LEU A 135 8.46 3.89 -11.05
N ARG A 136 7.21 3.44 -10.97
CA ARG A 136 6.76 2.37 -10.05
C ARG A 136 6.65 1.01 -10.72
N GLN A 137 6.58 0.97 -12.05
CA GLN A 137 6.49 -0.28 -12.78
C GLN A 137 7.89 -0.89 -12.90
N PRO A 138 8.07 -2.17 -12.54
CA PRO A 138 9.28 -2.88 -12.88
C PRO A 138 9.42 -2.90 -14.41
N PRO A 139 10.64 -2.76 -14.97
CA PRO A 139 10.82 -2.77 -16.41
C PRO A 139 10.27 -4.09 -16.98
N SER A 140 9.44 -3.98 -18.02
CA SER A 140 8.80 -5.12 -18.68
C SER A 140 9.76 -5.98 -19.52
N ASP A 141 11.04 -5.59 -19.61
CA ASP A 141 12.08 -6.32 -20.35
C ASP A 141 13.07 -7.00 -19.38
N PRO A 142 12.96 -8.32 -19.16
CA PRO A 142 13.82 -9.08 -18.26
C PRO A 142 15.29 -9.19 -18.73
N LEU A 143 15.61 -8.79 -19.98
CA LEU A 143 16.96 -8.85 -20.51
C LEU A 143 17.71 -7.50 -20.42
N GLY A 144 17.03 -6.43 -19.98
CA GLY A 144 17.64 -5.11 -19.83
C GLY A 144 18.15 -4.50 -21.15
N LEU A 145 17.71 -5.03 -22.30
CA LEU A 145 18.21 -4.66 -23.64
C LEU A 145 17.53 -3.40 -24.18
N SER A 146 16.42 -2.98 -23.58
CA SER A 146 15.58 -1.88 -24.11
C SER A 146 15.87 -0.49 -23.52
N PHE A 147 16.72 -0.36 -22.50
CA PHE A 147 17.09 0.94 -21.94
C PHE A 147 18.57 1.22 -22.16
N ASP A 148 18.92 1.60 -23.39
CA ASP A 148 20.26 2.10 -23.70
C ASP A 148 20.39 3.52 -23.11
N GLY A 149 20.78 3.62 -21.84
CA GLY A 149 20.95 4.89 -21.11
C GLY A 149 21.90 5.88 -21.79
N LYS A 150 22.67 5.44 -22.79
CA LYS A 150 23.52 6.29 -23.63
C LYS A 150 22.78 7.04 -24.74
N ARG A 151 21.58 6.61 -25.13
CA ARG A 151 20.79 7.23 -26.23
C ARG A 151 19.86 8.37 -25.79
N LEU A 152 19.75 8.66 -24.49
CA LEU A 152 18.95 9.77 -23.96
C LEU A 152 19.71 11.11 -23.95
N ALA A 153 20.78 11.25 -24.74
CA ALA A 153 21.62 12.46 -24.75
C ALA A 153 20.94 13.70 -25.37
N ASP A 154 19.83 13.53 -26.10
CA ASP A 154 19.08 14.63 -26.74
C ASP A 154 17.89 15.07 -25.87
N GLY A 155 18.09 15.14 -24.55
CA GLY A 155 17.14 15.74 -23.63
C GLY A 155 17.01 17.25 -23.86
N GLU A 156 15.81 17.78 -23.64
CA GLU A 156 15.60 19.23 -23.59
C GLU A 156 16.48 19.83 -22.47
N ASP A 157 17.27 20.85 -22.79
CA ASP A 157 18.07 21.52 -21.78
C ASP A 157 17.17 22.25 -20.78
N PRO A 158 17.53 22.25 -19.48
CA PRO A 158 16.77 23.01 -18.50
C PRO A 158 16.76 24.50 -18.87
N PRO A 159 15.64 25.20 -18.68
CA PRO A 159 15.48 26.61 -19.07
C PRO A 159 16.35 27.59 -18.26
N MET A 160 17.06 27.10 -17.24
CA MET A 160 18.03 27.84 -16.45
C MET A 160 19.15 26.91 -15.99
N SER A 161 20.32 27.49 -15.72
CA SER A 161 21.45 26.72 -15.22
C SER A 161 21.19 26.18 -13.79
N PRO A 162 21.87 25.10 -13.37
CA PRO A 162 21.78 24.60 -12.00
C PRO A 162 22.14 25.64 -10.93
N ALA A 163 23.07 26.55 -11.22
CA ALA A 163 23.49 27.60 -10.30
C ALA A 163 22.37 28.63 -10.06
N GLU A 164 21.77 29.12 -11.14
CA GLU A 164 20.64 30.06 -11.08
C GLU A 164 19.42 29.42 -10.41
N PHE A 165 19.15 28.14 -10.73
CA PHE A 165 18.09 27.39 -10.08
C PHE A 165 18.30 27.30 -8.57
N GLN A 166 19.51 26.93 -8.14
CA GLN A 166 19.84 26.82 -6.72
C GLN A 166 19.72 28.17 -6.01
N GLU A 167 20.24 29.25 -6.59
CA GLU A 167 20.14 30.59 -6.01
C GLU A 167 18.67 30.99 -5.80
N ARG A 168 17.81 30.71 -6.78
CA ARG A 168 16.37 31.01 -6.72
C ARG A 168 15.65 30.21 -5.64
N VAL A 169 15.97 28.92 -5.53
CA VAL A 169 15.39 28.02 -4.51
C VAL A 169 15.84 28.45 -3.11
N LEU A 170 17.13 28.76 -2.93
CA LEU A 170 17.67 29.20 -1.65
C LEU A 170 17.15 30.58 -1.24
N GLY A 171 16.98 31.51 -2.19
CA GLY A 171 16.33 32.80 -1.92
C GLY A 171 14.90 32.64 -1.42
N ALA A 172 14.10 31.78 -2.06
CA ALA A 172 12.74 31.47 -1.59
C ALA A 172 12.72 30.73 -0.24
N LEU A 173 13.76 29.95 0.07
CA LEU A 173 13.91 29.26 1.35
C LEU A 173 14.27 30.23 2.49
N ASP A 174 15.01 31.31 2.20
CA ASP A 174 15.41 32.31 3.19
C ASP A 174 14.28 33.24 3.63
N GLU A 175 13.18 33.29 2.88
CA GLU A 175 11.93 33.96 3.29
C GLU A 175 11.20 33.22 4.42
N LEU A 176 11.55 31.95 4.71
CA LEU A 176 10.85 31.11 5.67
C LEU A 176 11.54 31.04 7.02
N SER A 177 10.73 31.11 8.08
CA SER A 177 11.19 30.80 9.42
C SER A 177 11.49 29.29 9.58
N PRO A 178 12.36 28.90 10.54
CA PRO A 178 12.61 27.48 10.84
C PRO A 178 11.34 26.70 11.27
N ALA A 179 10.34 27.39 11.81
CA ALA A 179 9.08 26.78 12.21
C ALA A 179 8.19 26.48 11.00
N GLU A 180 8.16 27.38 10.01
CA GLU A 180 7.41 27.17 8.76
C GLU A 180 8.04 26.07 7.92
N LEU A 181 9.37 26.02 7.83
CA LEU A 181 10.08 24.93 7.15
C LEU A 181 9.71 23.56 7.75
N ARG A 182 9.77 23.43 9.09
CA ARG A 182 9.34 22.20 9.78
C ARG A 182 7.86 21.89 9.52
N HIS A 183 6.99 22.89 9.55
CA HIS A 183 5.57 22.69 9.28
C HIS A 183 5.33 22.16 7.86
N TRP A 184 5.98 22.74 6.86
CA TRP A 184 5.92 22.30 5.47
C TRP A 184 6.37 20.84 5.32
N LEU A 185 7.51 20.47 5.91
CA LEU A 185 8.02 19.11 5.83
C LEU A 185 7.10 18.11 6.56
N ARG A 186 6.48 18.49 7.68
CA ARG A 186 5.51 17.63 8.40
C ARG A 186 4.17 17.49 7.70
N ARG A 187 3.67 18.54 7.06
CA ARG A 187 2.26 18.64 6.63
C ARG A 187 2.07 18.76 5.12
N GLY A 188 3.11 19.04 4.36
CA GLY A 188 3.07 19.21 2.90
C GLY A 188 2.28 20.44 2.44
N ARG A 189 2.03 21.41 3.32
CA ARG A 189 1.23 22.62 3.05
C ARG A 189 1.70 23.79 3.91
N PRO A 190 1.44 25.06 3.51
CA PRO A 190 1.81 26.20 4.33
C PRO A 190 0.99 26.21 5.62
N ARG A 191 1.53 26.87 6.64
CA ARG A 191 0.80 27.09 7.88
C ARG A 191 -0.38 28.02 7.57
N ILE A 192 -1.59 27.56 7.85
CA ILE A 192 -2.79 28.37 7.68
C ILE A 192 -2.72 29.46 8.76
N GLY A 193 -2.67 30.74 8.35
CA GLY A 193 -2.70 31.86 9.30
C GLY A 193 -4.09 32.02 9.94
N GLU A 194 -4.21 32.88 10.96
CA GLU A 194 -5.46 33.13 11.71
C GLU A 194 -6.65 33.49 10.79
N ALA A 195 -6.39 34.18 9.67
CA ALA A 195 -7.41 34.51 8.67
C ALA A 195 -7.97 33.28 7.91
N GLY A 196 -7.19 32.21 7.79
CA GLY A 196 -7.64 30.95 7.19
C GLY A 196 -8.40 30.05 8.16
N GLU A 197 -8.22 30.23 9.47
CA GLU A 197 -9.07 29.60 10.49
C GLU A 197 -10.51 30.17 10.44
N HIS A 198 -10.67 31.48 10.22
CA HIS A 198 -12.00 32.10 10.04
C HIS A 198 -12.73 31.68 8.74
N VAL A 199 -11.99 31.28 7.68
CA VAL A 199 -12.60 30.77 6.44
C VAL A 199 -12.90 29.27 6.55
N ALA A 200 -12.15 28.52 7.36
CA ALA A 200 -12.44 27.12 7.67
C ALA A 200 -13.78 26.94 8.39
N ASP A 201 -14.25 27.97 9.11
CA ASP A 201 -15.57 28.00 9.74
C ASP A 201 -16.75 28.10 8.73
N VAL A 202 -16.45 28.33 7.44
CA VAL A 202 -17.47 28.41 6.37
C VAL A 202 -17.35 27.26 5.36
N VAL A 203 -16.59 26.20 5.67
CA VAL A 203 -16.67 24.95 4.91
C VAL A 203 -18.02 24.30 5.24
N PRO A 204 -18.91 24.01 4.26
CA PRO A 204 -20.14 23.30 4.54
C PRO A 204 -19.82 22.00 5.28
N ARG A 205 -20.38 21.82 6.47
CA ARG A 205 -20.19 20.62 7.28
C ARG A 205 -20.55 19.41 6.42
N THR A 206 -19.55 18.61 6.06
CA THR A 206 -19.80 17.40 5.28
C THR A 206 -20.23 16.30 6.23
N LEU A 207 -21.25 15.52 5.84
CA LEU A 207 -21.67 14.35 6.59
C LEU A 207 -20.48 13.42 6.89
N ALA A 208 -19.54 13.26 5.95
CA ALA A 208 -18.31 12.52 6.16
C ALA A 208 -17.42 13.07 7.31
N GLY A 209 -17.33 14.40 7.46
CA GLY A 209 -16.60 15.05 8.55
C GLY A 209 -17.27 14.82 9.91
N THR A 210 -18.59 14.97 9.97
CA THR A 210 -19.39 14.65 11.17
C THR A 210 -19.25 13.19 11.58
N LEU A 211 -19.35 12.26 10.63
CA LEU A 211 -19.18 10.82 10.89
C LEU A 211 -17.77 10.49 11.43
N ALA A 212 -16.73 11.19 10.97
CA ALA A 212 -15.37 11.03 11.48
C ALA A 212 -15.19 11.54 12.92
N VAL A 213 -15.89 12.61 13.31
CA VAL A 213 -15.91 13.12 14.69
C VAL A 213 -16.63 12.14 15.61
N LEU A 214 -17.78 11.62 15.20
CA LEU A 214 -18.57 10.64 15.97
C LEU A 214 -17.77 9.37 16.28
N GLY A 215 -16.92 8.91 15.36
CA GLY A 215 -16.10 7.71 15.57
C GLY A 215 -15.01 7.84 16.65
N ARG A 216 -14.73 9.06 17.14
CA ARG A 216 -13.82 9.28 18.27
C ARG A 216 -14.51 9.18 19.63
N ARG A 217 -15.85 9.12 19.68
CA ARG A 217 -16.58 9.01 20.95
C ARG A 217 -16.46 7.59 21.51
N PRO A 218 -16.15 7.40 22.81
CA PRO A 218 -15.97 6.07 23.39
C PRO A 218 -17.16 5.13 23.17
N ARG A 219 -18.38 5.64 23.25
CA ARG A 219 -19.62 4.85 23.06
C ARG A 219 -19.90 4.48 21.61
N LEU A 220 -19.32 5.18 20.65
CA LEU A 220 -19.51 4.95 19.21
C LEU A 220 -18.25 4.39 18.54
N ALA A 221 -17.15 4.19 19.27
CA ALA A 221 -15.89 3.69 18.73
C ALA A 221 -16.07 2.32 18.02
N VAL A 222 -16.83 1.41 18.63
CA VAL A 222 -17.18 0.11 18.03
C VAL A 222 -18.06 0.30 16.79
N ALA A 223 -19.06 1.18 16.85
CA ALA A 223 -19.91 1.47 15.70
C ALA A 223 -19.08 1.99 14.51
N ALA A 224 -18.07 2.82 14.77
CA ALA A 224 -17.18 3.38 13.76
C ALA A 224 -16.25 2.34 13.11
N SER A 225 -15.75 1.36 13.87
CA SER A 225 -14.92 0.29 13.29
C SER A 225 -15.72 -0.64 12.37
N LEU A 226 -17.01 -0.80 12.62
CA LEU A 226 -17.91 -1.62 11.81
C LEU A 226 -18.31 -0.97 10.48
N VAL A 227 -18.15 0.34 10.34
CA VAL A 227 -18.60 1.10 9.15
C VAL A 227 -18.04 0.52 7.84
N ALA A 228 -16.75 0.19 7.81
CA ALA A 228 -16.12 -0.33 6.59
C ALA A 228 -16.68 -1.71 6.18
N GLN A 229 -17.03 -2.55 7.16
CA GLN A 229 -17.64 -3.86 6.89
C GLN A 229 -19.09 -3.72 6.42
N LEU A 230 -19.84 -2.78 7.03
CA LEU A 230 -21.25 -2.55 6.76
C LEU A 230 -21.49 -1.80 5.44
N GLU A 231 -20.60 -0.90 5.05
CA GLU A 231 -20.79 0.01 3.91
C GLU A 231 -20.95 -0.74 2.57
N GLY A 232 -20.24 -1.83 2.35
CA GLY A 232 -20.42 -2.68 1.18
C GLY A 232 -21.64 -3.60 1.27
N ALA A 233 -21.92 -4.11 2.47
CA ALA A 233 -22.96 -5.11 2.71
C ALA A 233 -24.39 -4.53 2.77
N LEU A 234 -24.52 -3.23 3.07
CA LEU A 234 -25.81 -2.52 3.18
C LEU A 234 -26.17 -1.70 1.93
N ALA A 235 -25.51 -1.95 0.79
CA ALA A 235 -25.81 -1.24 -0.45
C ALA A 235 -27.24 -1.52 -0.92
N LEU A 236 -28.07 -0.48 -1.01
CA LEU A 236 -29.45 -0.60 -1.46
C LEU A 236 -29.52 -0.81 -2.98
N PRO A 237 -30.43 -1.67 -3.49
CA PRO A 237 -30.64 -1.84 -4.92
C PRO A 237 -31.04 -0.50 -5.58
N PRO A 238 -30.46 -0.13 -6.72
CA PRO A 238 -30.82 1.11 -7.41
C PRO A 238 -32.32 1.12 -7.74
N ARG A 239 -32.95 2.31 -7.69
CA ARG A 239 -34.28 2.47 -8.26
C ARG A 239 -34.18 2.21 -9.76
N ARG A 240 -35.10 1.40 -10.30
CA ARG A 240 -35.24 1.34 -11.76
C ARG A 240 -35.70 2.72 -12.20
N LEU A 241 -35.03 3.28 -13.21
CA LEU A 241 -35.44 4.53 -13.86
C LEU A 241 -36.95 4.47 -14.14
N ALA A 242 -37.65 5.59 -13.96
CA ALA A 242 -39.06 5.67 -14.26
C ALA A 242 -39.31 5.09 -15.66
N LEU A 243 -40.21 4.11 -15.74
CA LEU A 243 -40.77 3.63 -17.00
C LEU A 243 -41.58 4.80 -17.57
N GLY A 244 -40.94 5.68 -18.35
CA GLY A 244 -41.56 6.97 -18.62
C GLY A 244 -40.99 7.85 -19.72
N GLU A 245 -39.78 7.60 -20.25
CA GLU A 245 -39.35 8.29 -21.47
C GLU A 245 -38.71 7.25 -22.40
N LEU A 246 -39.28 7.12 -23.60
CA LEU A 246 -38.60 6.42 -24.70
C LEU A 246 -37.17 6.97 -24.77
N PRO A 247 -36.13 6.14 -24.90
CA PRO A 247 -34.78 6.65 -25.08
C PRO A 247 -34.75 7.57 -26.30
N THR A 248 -34.67 8.87 -26.03
CA THR A 248 -34.61 9.98 -26.99
C THR A 248 -33.17 10.24 -27.44
N GLY A 249 -32.18 9.69 -26.74
CA GLY A 249 -30.76 9.76 -27.07
C GLY A 249 -30.35 8.93 -28.28
N GLY A 250 -29.18 9.26 -28.83
CA GLY A 250 -28.56 8.56 -29.97
C GLY A 250 -28.07 7.17 -29.59
N TYR A 251 -27.25 6.56 -30.45
CA TYR A 251 -26.62 5.28 -30.15
C TYR A 251 -25.35 5.48 -29.30
N ALA A 252 -25.14 4.64 -28.30
CA ALA A 252 -23.99 4.70 -27.39
C ALA A 252 -22.67 4.31 -28.10
N ASP A 253 -21.53 4.71 -27.53
CA ASP A 253 -20.20 4.33 -28.03
C ASP A 253 -19.73 2.97 -27.47
N VAL A 254 -18.95 2.22 -28.26
CA VAL A 254 -18.44 0.88 -27.91
C VAL A 254 -17.52 0.88 -26.68
N ALA A 255 -16.72 1.94 -26.49
CA ALA A 255 -15.71 1.99 -25.44
C ALA A 255 -16.30 2.26 -24.05
N THR A 256 -17.55 2.74 -23.98
CA THR A 256 -18.18 3.06 -22.70
C THR A 256 -18.96 1.91 -22.09
N ARG A 257 -19.59 0.99 -22.87
CA ARG A 257 -20.43 -0.10 -22.31
C ARG A 257 -20.60 -1.40 -23.14
N GLY A 258 -19.90 -1.61 -24.26
CA GLY A 258 -20.26 -2.68 -25.19
C GLY A 258 -19.27 -3.84 -25.36
N LEU A 259 -19.77 -5.06 -25.53
CA LEU A 259 -18.99 -6.17 -26.08
C LEU A 259 -18.89 -6.03 -27.62
N PRO A 260 -17.80 -6.48 -28.28
CA PRO A 260 -17.59 -6.31 -29.72
C PRO A 260 -18.73 -6.81 -30.61
N GLU A 261 -19.45 -7.85 -30.18
CA GLU A 261 -20.59 -8.46 -30.86
C GLU A 261 -21.84 -7.55 -30.98
N GLN A 262 -21.84 -6.40 -30.32
CA GLN A 262 -22.99 -5.49 -30.26
C GLN A 262 -22.75 -4.16 -31.00
N ILE A 263 -21.69 -4.10 -31.81
CA ILE A 263 -21.43 -3.00 -32.75
C ILE A 263 -22.63 -2.84 -33.71
N LEU A 264 -23.03 -1.59 -33.98
CA LEU A 264 -24.07 -1.32 -34.97
C LEU A 264 -23.70 -1.94 -36.32
N PRO A 265 -24.59 -2.70 -36.99
CA PRO A 265 -24.28 -3.33 -38.27
C PRO A 265 -23.77 -2.36 -39.35
N ALA A 266 -24.20 -1.09 -39.30
CA ALA A 266 -23.72 -0.05 -40.21
C ALA A 266 -22.23 0.30 -39.99
N GLN A 267 -21.69 0.11 -38.78
CA GLN A 267 -20.26 0.32 -38.51
C GLN A 267 -19.40 -0.80 -39.10
N LEU A 268 -19.94 -2.01 -39.28
CA LEU A 268 -19.25 -3.12 -39.97
C LEU A 268 -19.12 -2.89 -41.48
N ALA A 269 -19.85 -1.91 -42.03
CA ALA A 269 -19.75 -1.51 -43.43
C ALA A 269 -18.75 -0.36 -43.65
N LEU A 270 -18.10 0.14 -42.60
CA LEU A 270 -17.01 1.11 -42.73
C LEU A 270 -15.78 0.45 -43.37
N ASP A 271 -14.97 1.25 -44.06
CA ASP A 271 -13.67 0.78 -44.49
C ASP A 271 -12.77 0.48 -43.27
N GLY A 272 -11.78 -0.38 -43.46
CA GLY A 272 -10.94 -0.85 -42.36
C GLY A 272 -10.13 0.25 -41.67
N GLU A 273 -9.71 1.30 -42.39
CA GLU A 273 -8.96 2.41 -41.81
C GLU A 273 -9.89 3.35 -41.03
N GLU A 274 -11.07 3.67 -41.56
CA GLU A 274 -12.08 4.49 -40.88
C GLU A 274 -12.65 3.77 -39.65
N PHE A 275 -12.81 2.45 -39.71
CA PHE A 275 -13.19 1.63 -38.56
C PHE A 275 -12.14 1.73 -37.44
N VAL A 276 -10.84 1.57 -37.77
CA VAL A 276 -9.75 1.65 -36.80
C VAL A 276 -9.61 3.08 -36.24
N ARG A 277 -9.78 4.11 -37.09
CA ARG A 277 -9.78 5.51 -36.66
C ARG A 277 -10.88 5.78 -35.63
N ARG A 278 -12.12 5.38 -35.93
CA ARG A 278 -13.28 5.57 -35.03
C ARG A 278 -13.16 4.75 -33.76
N PHE A 279 -12.61 3.54 -33.84
CA PHE A 279 -12.33 2.73 -32.66
C PHE A 279 -11.31 3.41 -31.74
N ALA A 280 -10.22 3.93 -32.30
CA ALA A 280 -9.20 4.64 -31.54
C ALA A 280 -9.70 5.99 -30.98
N ALA A 281 -10.63 6.64 -31.66
CA ALA A 281 -11.21 7.92 -31.25
C ALA A 281 -12.43 7.81 -30.33
N HIS A 282 -12.89 6.58 -30.00
CA HIS A 282 -14.12 6.34 -29.25
C HIS A 282 -15.37 6.95 -29.95
N GLU A 283 -15.48 6.69 -31.25
CA GLU A 283 -16.57 7.17 -32.12
C GLU A 283 -17.36 6.01 -32.78
N LEU A 284 -17.24 4.78 -32.24
CA LEU A 284 -17.78 3.58 -32.86
C LEU A 284 -19.13 3.24 -32.22
N LEU A 285 -20.19 3.41 -33.01
CA LEU A 285 -21.56 3.35 -32.50
C LEU A 285 -22.00 1.89 -32.22
N TYR A 286 -22.72 1.71 -31.13
CA TYR A 286 -23.17 0.43 -30.58
C TYR A 286 -24.70 0.33 -30.60
N PHE A 287 -25.27 -0.88 -30.69
CA PHE A 287 -26.73 -1.11 -30.68
C PHE A 287 -27.35 -1.00 -29.26
N HIS A 288 -27.17 0.15 -28.61
CA HIS A 288 -27.87 0.62 -27.40
C HIS A 288 -28.21 2.07 -27.64
N ARG A 289 -29.40 2.49 -27.23
CA ARG A 289 -29.68 3.91 -27.15
C ARG A 289 -29.14 4.48 -25.84
N GLU A 290 -28.66 5.72 -25.89
CA GLU A 290 -28.29 6.47 -24.69
C GLU A 290 -29.53 6.67 -23.81
N GLU A 291 -29.42 6.28 -22.54
CA GLU A 291 -30.46 6.55 -21.54
C GLU A 291 -30.38 8.03 -21.11
N PRO A 292 -31.53 8.73 -20.98
CA PRO A 292 -31.52 10.12 -20.53
C PRO A 292 -30.97 10.24 -19.10
N HIS A 293 -29.91 11.05 -18.94
CA HIS A 293 -29.19 11.30 -17.69
C HIS A 293 -29.86 12.37 -16.82
N ALA A 294 -31.18 12.30 -16.62
CA ALA A 294 -31.82 13.09 -15.58
C ALA A 294 -31.84 12.25 -14.29
N PRO A 295 -30.91 12.46 -13.33
CA PRO A 295 -31.01 11.78 -12.04
C PRO A 295 -32.34 12.15 -11.40
N ILE A 296 -33.16 11.14 -11.10
CA ILE A 296 -34.34 11.33 -10.25
C ILE A 296 -33.79 11.70 -8.87
N THR A 297 -34.13 12.88 -8.36
CA THR A 297 -33.83 13.26 -6.97
C THR A 297 -34.53 12.26 -6.06
N GLU A 298 -33.76 11.38 -5.41
CA GLU A 298 -34.24 10.43 -4.41
C GLU A 298 -33.75 10.87 -3.02
N GLU A 299 -34.47 10.51 -1.96
CA GLU A 299 -34.03 10.74 -0.57
C GLU A 299 -33.90 9.40 0.19
N LEU A 300 -32.96 9.35 1.15
CA LEU A 300 -32.77 8.22 2.04
C LEU A 300 -33.18 8.59 3.47
N VAL A 301 -34.08 7.82 4.06
CA VAL A 301 -34.51 7.96 5.45
C VAL A 301 -34.05 6.75 6.26
N VAL A 302 -33.31 6.98 7.34
CA VAL A 302 -32.87 5.91 8.26
C VAL A 302 -33.63 6.05 9.57
N LEU A 303 -34.41 5.03 9.92
CA LEU A 303 -35.11 4.93 11.21
C LEU A 303 -34.37 3.98 12.14
N LEU A 304 -33.80 4.51 13.22
CA LEU A 304 -33.09 3.77 14.25
C LEU A 304 -34.04 3.33 15.38
N ASP A 305 -34.20 2.02 15.56
CA ASP A 305 -34.88 1.46 16.72
C ASP A 305 -33.98 1.47 17.96
N GLN A 306 -34.43 2.14 19.01
CA GLN A 306 -33.71 2.31 20.27
C GLN A 306 -34.47 1.72 21.47
N GLY A 307 -35.48 0.91 21.18
CA GLY A 307 -36.29 0.19 22.15
C GLY A 307 -35.53 -0.92 22.86
N VAL A 308 -36.21 -1.53 23.83
CA VAL A 308 -35.62 -2.47 24.79
C VAL A 308 -34.94 -3.69 24.16
N ARG A 309 -35.33 -4.05 22.92
CA ARG A 309 -34.80 -5.22 22.19
C ARG A 309 -33.53 -4.92 21.38
N THR A 310 -33.15 -3.65 21.23
CA THR A 310 -31.93 -3.27 20.52
C THR A 310 -30.79 -2.89 21.46
N TRP A 311 -30.97 -2.97 22.78
CA TRP A 311 -29.94 -2.64 23.76
C TRP A 311 -28.71 -3.56 23.70
N GLY A 312 -27.58 -3.07 24.22
CA GLY A 312 -26.31 -3.79 24.22
C GLY A 312 -25.58 -3.68 22.87
N ASP A 313 -24.97 -4.80 22.45
CA ASP A 313 -24.15 -4.87 21.22
C ASP A 313 -24.97 -4.61 19.96
N VAL A 314 -26.24 -5.00 19.94
CA VAL A 314 -27.17 -4.75 18.83
C VAL A 314 -27.21 -3.26 18.51
N ARG A 315 -27.32 -2.38 19.51
CA ARG A 315 -27.35 -0.92 19.33
C ARG A 315 -26.09 -0.40 18.66
N LEU A 316 -24.92 -0.94 19.02
CA LEU A 316 -23.64 -0.51 18.44
C LEU A 316 -23.57 -0.85 16.95
N VAL A 317 -24.06 -2.04 16.58
CA VAL A 317 -24.15 -2.44 15.17
C VAL A 317 -25.17 -1.59 14.43
N LEU A 318 -26.35 -1.33 15.00
CA LEU A 318 -27.37 -0.47 14.36
C LEU A 318 -26.87 0.97 14.20
N ALA A 319 -26.16 1.52 15.19
CA ALA A 319 -25.50 2.82 15.05
C ALA A 319 -24.45 2.78 13.92
N GLY A 320 -23.63 1.74 13.85
CA GLY A 320 -22.68 1.53 12.75
C GLY A 320 -23.36 1.44 11.38
N ALA A 321 -24.53 0.80 11.31
CA ALA A 321 -25.34 0.72 10.10
C ALA A 321 -25.88 2.10 9.67
N THR A 322 -26.33 2.93 10.62
CA THR A 322 -26.69 4.34 10.34
C THR A 322 -25.52 5.11 9.73
N LEU A 323 -24.33 5.00 10.32
CA LEU A 323 -23.13 5.67 9.81
C LEU A 323 -22.74 5.17 8.41
N ALA A 324 -22.83 3.87 8.17
CA ALA A 324 -22.53 3.23 6.89
C ALA A 324 -23.50 3.68 5.78
N LEU A 325 -24.81 3.71 6.08
CA LEU A 325 -25.84 4.22 5.17
C LEU A 325 -25.66 5.72 4.89
N GLY A 326 -25.22 6.49 5.89
CA GLY A 326 -24.89 7.90 5.70
C GLY A 326 -23.70 8.13 4.76
N ARG A 327 -22.65 7.32 4.85
CA ARG A 327 -21.53 7.37 3.87
C ARG A 327 -21.98 6.97 2.47
N TRP A 328 -22.81 5.92 2.37
CA TRP A 328 -23.37 5.48 1.10
C TRP A 328 -24.19 6.59 0.44
N ALA A 329 -25.07 7.27 1.18
CA ALA A 329 -25.86 8.40 0.69
C ALA A 329 -24.97 9.58 0.27
N SER A 330 -23.99 9.94 1.09
CA SER A 330 -23.04 11.02 0.78
C SER A 330 -22.25 10.76 -0.50
N ARG A 331 -21.81 9.51 -0.76
CA ARG A 331 -21.09 9.15 -1.99
C ARG A 331 -21.96 9.25 -3.24
N ARG A 332 -23.28 9.06 -3.10
CA ARG A 332 -24.24 9.15 -4.21
C ARG A 332 -24.88 10.53 -4.37
N GLY A 333 -24.59 11.47 -3.47
CA GLY A 333 -25.25 12.78 -3.45
C GLY A 333 -26.74 12.71 -3.10
N ILE A 334 -27.15 11.69 -2.36
CA ILE A 334 -28.55 11.47 -1.94
C ILE A 334 -28.77 12.19 -0.59
N PRO A 335 -29.80 13.06 -0.45
CA PRO A 335 -30.21 13.61 0.84
C PRO A 335 -30.51 12.52 1.88
N LEU A 336 -29.95 12.67 3.08
CA LEU A 336 -30.17 11.76 4.20
C LEU A 336 -31.03 12.42 5.27
N LEU A 337 -32.04 11.72 5.76
CA LEU A 337 -32.78 12.05 6.97
C LEU A 337 -32.63 10.92 7.99
N ILE A 338 -32.51 11.27 9.27
CA ILE A 338 -32.46 10.32 10.37
C ILE A 338 -33.70 10.49 11.27
N ALA A 339 -34.25 9.38 11.73
CA ALA A 339 -35.29 9.33 12.75
C ALA A 339 -34.96 8.24 13.77
N ALA A 340 -35.51 8.35 14.96
CA ALA A 340 -35.35 7.33 15.98
C ALA A 340 -36.64 7.10 16.77
N THR A 341 -36.76 5.97 17.44
CA THR A 341 -37.89 5.73 18.36
C THR A 341 -37.87 6.70 19.54
N SER A 342 -36.68 7.10 20.01
CA SER A 342 -36.52 8.05 21.13
C SER A 342 -37.00 9.47 20.79
N THR A 343 -37.01 9.82 19.50
CA THR A 343 -37.57 11.07 18.96
C THR A 343 -38.98 10.88 18.40
N ASP A 344 -39.61 9.74 18.70
CA ASP A 344 -40.96 9.36 18.28
C ASP A 344 -41.14 9.51 16.75
N GLY A 345 -40.11 9.11 15.99
CA GLY A 345 -40.10 9.12 14.52
C GLY A 345 -39.90 10.51 13.87
N ARG A 346 -39.49 11.53 14.62
CA ARG A 346 -39.18 12.86 14.06
C ARG A 346 -38.00 12.78 13.09
N LEU A 347 -38.20 13.30 11.88
CA LEU A 347 -37.19 13.36 10.83
C LEU A 347 -36.26 14.55 11.06
N ASP A 348 -34.97 14.27 11.19
CA ASP A 348 -33.91 15.27 11.33
C ASP A 348 -32.93 15.18 10.16
N ASP A 349 -32.53 16.33 9.65
CA ASP A 349 -31.47 16.46 8.65
C ASP A 349 -30.12 16.57 9.40
N PRO A 350 -29.24 15.54 9.32
CA PRO A 350 -27.97 15.55 10.02
C PRO A 350 -27.02 16.65 9.54
N SER A 351 -27.22 17.24 8.35
CA SER A 351 -26.44 18.40 7.91
C SER A 351 -26.76 19.67 8.69
N ARG A 352 -27.94 19.72 9.35
CA ARG A 352 -28.42 20.84 10.17
C ARG A 352 -28.19 20.64 11.67
N LEU A 353 -27.80 19.45 12.09
CA LEU A 353 -27.51 19.13 13.48
C LEU A 353 -26.03 19.33 13.80
N ASP A 354 -25.71 19.55 15.06
CA ASP A 354 -24.33 19.45 15.54
C ASP A 354 -23.90 18.02 15.89
N ASP A 355 -22.58 17.81 15.96
CA ASP A 355 -22.02 16.48 16.21
C ASP A 355 -22.47 15.92 17.57
N GLU A 356 -22.77 16.79 18.55
CA GLU A 356 -23.30 16.37 19.85
C GLU A 356 -24.77 15.94 19.76
N ALA A 357 -25.59 16.66 18.98
CA ALA A 357 -26.98 16.30 18.73
C ALA A 357 -27.08 14.98 17.95
N ILE A 358 -26.22 14.77 16.95
CA ILE A 358 -26.20 13.49 16.20
C ILE A 358 -25.69 12.36 17.10
N ALA A 359 -24.66 12.61 17.91
CA ALA A 359 -24.21 11.64 18.91
C ALA A 359 -25.31 11.29 19.90
N ALA A 360 -26.06 12.29 20.39
CA ALA A 360 -27.18 12.09 21.30
C ALA A 360 -28.28 11.24 20.66
N VAL A 361 -28.59 11.47 19.38
CA VAL A 361 -29.52 10.61 18.63
C VAL A 361 -28.98 9.18 18.58
N LEU A 362 -27.73 8.94 18.19
CA LEU A 362 -27.19 7.58 18.04
C LEU A 362 -26.98 6.83 19.37
N GLU A 363 -26.63 7.55 20.44
CA GLU A 363 -26.34 6.98 21.77
C GLU A 363 -27.60 6.80 22.64
N SER A 364 -28.73 7.43 22.25
CA SER A 364 -29.95 7.36 23.03
C SER A 364 -30.57 5.96 23.07
N SER A 365 -31.46 5.77 24.04
CA SER A 365 -32.20 4.53 24.27
C SER A 365 -33.53 4.90 24.90
N ASP A 366 -34.58 4.17 24.54
CA ASP A 366 -35.90 4.37 25.10
C ASP A 366 -36.48 3.04 25.60
N LEU A 367 -37.69 3.13 26.16
CA LEU A 367 -38.45 1.97 26.67
C LEU A 367 -39.53 1.52 25.68
N SER A 368 -39.43 1.90 24.40
CA SER A 368 -40.39 1.47 23.39
C SER A 368 -40.33 -0.06 23.25
N PRO A 369 -41.49 -0.74 23.21
CA PRO A 369 -41.52 -2.19 23.04
C PRO A 369 -41.10 -2.61 21.63
N ASP A 370 -41.41 -1.78 20.63
CA ASP A 370 -41.14 -1.97 19.21
C ASP A 370 -41.14 -0.61 18.45
N PRO A 371 -40.62 -0.55 17.21
CA PRO A 371 -40.51 0.69 16.45
C PRO A 371 -41.79 1.05 15.65
N GLY A 372 -42.90 0.33 15.80
CA GLY A 372 -44.07 0.41 14.93
C GLY A 372 -44.71 1.79 14.84
N ARG A 373 -44.82 2.49 15.98
CA ARG A 373 -45.32 3.88 16.05
C ARG A 373 -44.42 4.88 15.32
N ALA A 374 -43.11 4.81 15.56
CA ALA A 374 -42.13 5.69 14.91
C ALA A 374 -42.05 5.41 13.40
N LEU A 375 -42.09 4.13 13.00
CA LEU A 375 -42.17 3.72 11.60
C LEU A 375 -43.42 4.27 10.92
N GLY A 376 -44.58 4.20 11.59
CA GLY A 376 -45.83 4.76 11.07
C GLY A 376 -45.69 6.24 10.74
N ARG A 377 -45.12 7.03 11.65
CA ARG A 377 -44.90 8.47 11.44
C ARG A 377 -43.93 8.78 10.33
N VAL A 378 -42.81 8.05 10.24
CA VAL A 378 -41.84 8.22 9.16
C VAL A 378 -42.49 7.91 7.81
N LEU A 379 -43.28 6.85 7.71
CA LEU A 379 -43.96 6.46 6.46
C LEU A 379 -45.11 7.41 6.08
N GLU A 380 -45.77 8.03 7.04
CA GLU A 380 -46.85 9.01 6.84
C GLU A 380 -46.35 10.43 6.59
N ALA A 381 -45.10 10.73 6.92
CA ALA A 381 -44.51 12.04 6.67
C ALA A 381 -44.53 12.36 5.16
N PRO A 382 -44.97 13.55 4.74
CA PRO A 382 -45.03 13.92 3.32
C PRO A 382 -43.62 13.92 2.71
N ALA A 383 -43.51 13.45 1.48
CA ALA A 383 -42.27 13.46 0.71
C ALA A 383 -42.54 13.98 -0.71
N GLU A 384 -41.74 14.95 -1.15
CA GLU A 384 -41.82 15.52 -2.50
C GLU A 384 -41.05 14.66 -3.53
N ALA A 385 -40.12 13.84 -3.04
CA ALA A 385 -39.26 12.97 -3.83
C ALA A 385 -39.54 11.48 -3.53
N PRO A 386 -39.27 10.56 -4.47
CA PRO A 386 -39.24 9.14 -4.18
C PRO A 386 -38.20 8.84 -3.10
N ARG A 387 -38.59 8.07 -2.07
CA ARG A 387 -37.73 7.84 -0.90
C ARG A 387 -37.52 6.39 -0.53
N ASP A 388 -36.30 6.06 -0.13
CA ASP A 388 -35.99 4.79 0.50
C ASP A 388 -35.99 4.97 2.02
N VAL A 389 -36.80 4.18 2.72
CA VAL A 389 -36.85 4.16 4.19
C VAL A 389 -36.17 2.88 4.66
N VAL A 390 -35.19 2.98 5.55
CA VAL A 390 -34.48 1.84 6.13
C VAL A 390 -34.75 1.78 7.62
N LEU A 391 -35.51 0.77 8.06
CA LEU A 391 -35.70 0.46 9.47
C LEU A 391 -34.53 -0.37 10.00
N LEU A 392 -33.82 0.14 11.00
CA LEU A 392 -32.74 -0.54 11.70
C LEU A 392 -33.29 -1.08 13.02
N THR A 393 -33.38 -2.41 13.21
CA THR A 393 -34.09 -3.00 14.37
C THR A 393 -33.58 -4.39 14.76
N HIS A 394 -34.18 -5.01 15.77
CA HIS A 394 -33.99 -6.41 16.12
C HIS A 394 -34.95 -7.30 15.31
N PRO A 395 -34.56 -8.50 14.81
CA PRO A 395 -35.42 -9.33 13.95
C PRO A 395 -36.77 -9.71 14.57
N ARG A 396 -36.84 -9.83 15.91
CA ARG A 396 -38.11 -10.06 16.62
C ARG A 396 -39.14 -8.94 16.43
N ASN A 397 -38.70 -7.71 16.15
CA ASN A 397 -39.60 -6.57 15.96
C ASN A 397 -40.27 -6.58 14.60
N LEU A 398 -39.69 -7.24 13.60
CA LEU A 398 -40.28 -7.33 12.26
C LEU A 398 -41.60 -8.13 12.24
N ALA A 399 -41.83 -8.99 13.23
CA ALA A 399 -43.06 -9.76 13.38
C ALA A 399 -44.11 -9.06 14.26
N GLU A 400 -43.79 -7.90 14.85
CA GLU A 400 -44.72 -7.22 15.74
C GLU A 400 -45.93 -6.65 14.96
N PRO A 401 -47.16 -6.77 15.49
CA PRO A 401 -48.37 -6.34 14.79
C PRO A 401 -48.34 -4.88 14.34
N GLU A 402 -47.81 -3.98 15.18
CA GLU A 402 -47.71 -2.55 14.86
C GLU A 402 -46.71 -2.27 13.73
N VAL A 403 -45.54 -2.94 13.74
CA VAL A 403 -44.53 -2.81 12.68
C VAL A 403 -45.10 -3.32 11.36
N ALA A 404 -45.74 -4.50 11.36
CA ALA A 404 -46.38 -5.06 10.16
C ALA A 404 -47.54 -4.18 9.66
N ALA A 405 -48.33 -3.58 10.55
CA ALA A 405 -49.41 -2.67 10.18
C ALA A 405 -48.88 -1.37 9.56
N SER A 406 -47.83 -0.77 10.13
CA SER A 406 -47.15 0.40 9.56
C SER A 406 -46.50 0.09 8.21
N ALA A 407 -45.82 -1.04 8.08
CA ALA A 407 -45.20 -1.48 6.83
C ALA A 407 -46.19 -1.76 5.69
N ARG A 408 -47.47 -2.04 5.99
CA ARG A 408 -48.53 -2.16 4.97
C ARG A 408 -49.02 -0.81 4.44
N ARG A 409 -48.74 0.29 5.14
CA ARG A 409 -49.16 1.66 4.79
C ARG A 409 -48.12 2.44 3.98
N VAL A 410 -47.11 1.77 3.43
CA VAL A 410 -46.07 2.41 2.61
C VAL A 410 -46.70 3.12 1.42
N ALA A 411 -46.46 4.44 1.31
CA ALA A 411 -47.00 5.26 0.24
C ALA A 411 -46.40 4.90 -1.14
N PRO A 412 -47.13 5.09 -2.25
CA PRO A 412 -46.58 4.97 -3.59
C PRO A 412 -45.31 5.82 -3.75
N GLY A 413 -44.28 5.25 -4.39
CA GLY A 413 -42.97 5.91 -4.53
C GLY A 413 -42.01 5.71 -3.35
N THR A 414 -42.47 5.18 -2.21
CA THR A 414 -41.61 4.79 -1.08
C THR A 414 -41.22 3.31 -1.16
N ARG A 415 -39.94 2.99 -0.96
CA ARG A 415 -39.47 1.61 -0.71
C ARG A 415 -39.10 1.48 0.76
N LEU A 416 -39.53 0.41 1.40
CA LEU A 416 -39.18 0.12 2.79
C LEU A 416 -38.17 -1.04 2.81
N PHE A 417 -37.02 -0.80 3.43
CA PHE A 417 -36.01 -1.79 3.72
C PHE A 417 -35.89 -1.99 5.23
N CYS A 418 -35.38 -3.13 5.65
CA CYS A 418 -35.05 -3.41 7.03
C CYS A 418 -33.64 -3.99 7.14
N VAL A 419 -32.85 -3.44 8.06
CA VAL A 419 -31.63 -4.03 8.57
C VAL A 419 -31.94 -4.57 9.96
N ALA A 420 -31.99 -5.88 10.09
CA ALA A 420 -32.23 -6.53 11.37
C ALA A 420 -30.96 -7.16 11.93
N VAL A 421 -30.66 -6.86 13.20
CA VAL A 421 -29.48 -7.37 13.92
C VAL A 421 -29.92 -8.13 15.15
N ASP A 422 -29.43 -9.36 15.33
CA ASP A 422 -29.68 -10.14 16.54
C ASP A 422 -28.55 -10.05 17.56
N GLY A 423 -28.77 -10.59 18.76
CA GLY A 423 -27.76 -10.63 19.83
C GLY A 423 -26.54 -11.52 19.53
N GLY A 424 -26.56 -12.30 18.45
CA GLY A 424 -25.43 -13.09 17.97
C GLY A 424 -24.55 -12.34 16.97
N GLY A 425 -24.94 -11.13 16.55
CA GLY A 425 -24.27 -10.35 15.51
C GLY A 425 -24.66 -10.76 14.09
N GLU A 426 -25.71 -11.55 13.89
CA GLU A 426 -26.25 -11.81 12.55
C GLU A 426 -27.00 -10.58 12.06
N VAL A 427 -26.60 -10.07 10.89
CA VAL A 427 -27.20 -8.93 10.21
C VAL A 427 -27.93 -9.41 8.97
N SER A 428 -29.17 -8.99 8.81
CA SER A 428 -29.98 -9.28 7.62
C SER A 428 -30.49 -7.99 6.99
N LEU A 429 -30.29 -7.86 5.68
CA LEU A 429 -30.88 -6.80 4.85
C LEU A 429 -32.08 -7.40 4.11
N SER A 430 -33.23 -6.73 4.21
CA SER A 430 -34.46 -7.17 3.55
C SER A 430 -35.22 -5.99 2.94
N GLU A 431 -35.98 -6.24 1.89
CA GLU A 431 -36.96 -5.31 1.33
C GLU A 431 -38.35 -5.73 1.79
N VAL A 432 -39.13 -4.81 2.35
CA VAL A 432 -40.48 -5.08 2.79
C VAL A 432 -41.44 -4.95 1.61
N ARG A 433 -41.97 -6.07 1.16
CA ARG A 433 -42.92 -6.15 0.06
C ARG A 433 -44.27 -6.59 0.60
N ARG A 434 -45.31 -5.78 0.34
CA ARG A 434 -46.69 -6.05 0.82
C ARG A 434 -46.75 -6.28 2.35
N GLY A 435 -45.92 -5.57 3.10
CA GLY A 435 -45.82 -5.69 4.57
C GLY A 435 -45.04 -6.89 5.09
N ALA A 436 -44.39 -7.68 4.23
CA ALA A 436 -43.53 -8.80 4.64
C ALA A 436 -42.06 -8.58 4.20
N PRO A 437 -41.07 -8.82 5.08
CA PRO A 437 -39.66 -8.69 4.72
C PRO A 437 -39.21 -9.82 3.79
N VAL A 438 -38.59 -9.46 2.66
CA VAL A 438 -37.96 -10.37 1.70
C VAL A 438 -36.45 -10.17 1.79
N ALA A 439 -35.72 -11.19 2.24
CA ALA A 439 -34.28 -11.10 2.43
C ALA A 439 -33.54 -10.82 1.11
N LEU A 440 -32.64 -9.84 1.15
CA LEU A 440 -31.72 -9.50 0.06
C LEU A 440 -30.30 -10.03 0.34
N GLY A 441 -29.89 -10.04 1.60
CA GLY A 441 -28.59 -10.52 2.02
C GLY A 441 -28.51 -10.76 3.53
N ARG A 442 -27.55 -11.59 3.93
CA ARG A 442 -27.22 -11.86 5.34
C ARG A 442 -25.72 -11.96 5.50
N PHE A 443 -25.22 -11.49 6.63
CA PHE A 443 -23.81 -11.56 7.00
C PHE A 443 -23.68 -11.47 8.52
N ARG A 444 -22.48 -11.70 9.05
CA ARG A 444 -22.21 -11.65 10.49
C ARG A 444 -21.20 -10.56 10.79
N VAL A 445 -21.42 -9.85 11.89
CA VAL A 445 -20.48 -8.87 12.43
C VAL A 445 -20.11 -9.21 13.86
N ASP A 446 -18.84 -9.03 14.19
CA ASP A 446 -18.37 -9.16 15.56
C ASP A 446 -18.46 -7.79 16.25
N ALA A 447 -19.54 -7.61 17.03
CA ALA A 447 -19.76 -6.39 17.82
C ALA A 447 -18.87 -6.31 19.06
N ARG A 448 -18.17 -7.40 19.39
CA ARG A 448 -17.09 -7.35 20.38
C ARG A 448 -15.91 -6.63 19.76
N PRO A 449 -15.27 -5.67 20.45
CA PRO A 449 -13.95 -5.24 20.02
C PRO A 449 -13.11 -6.52 19.88
N PRO A 450 -12.28 -6.66 18.82
CA PRO A 450 -11.26 -7.70 18.85
C PRO A 450 -10.60 -7.58 20.23
N ALA A 451 -10.50 -8.69 20.97
CA ALA A 451 -9.66 -8.72 22.16
C ALA A 451 -8.39 -8.01 21.74
N GLY A 452 -8.15 -6.82 22.31
CA GLY A 452 -7.26 -5.86 21.68
C GLY A 452 -5.97 -6.61 21.33
N PRO A 453 -5.32 -6.34 20.20
CA PRO A 453 -3.88 -6.59 20.20
C PRO A 453 -3.41 -6.02 21.54
N SER A 454 -2.82 -6.89 22.38
CA SER A 454 -2.15 -6.47 23.61
C SER A 454 -1.59 -5.09 23.33
N GLU A 455 -1.85 -4.13 24.20
CA GLU A 455 -1.18 -2.83 24.16
C GLU A 455 0.35 -3.08 24.28
N SER A 456 0.99 -3.61 23.25
CA SER A 456 2.18 -3.01 22.72
C SER A 456 1.68 -1.70 22.12
N PHE A 457 1.58 -0.71 23.00
CA PHE A 457 2.03 0.61 22.63
C PHE A 457 3.22 0.40 21.69
N TRP A 458 3.07 0.84 20.44
CA TRP A 458 4.23 1.29 19.71
C TRP A 458 4.83 2.36 20.61
N SER A 459 5.75 1.95 21.48
CA SER A 459 6.67 2.88 22.06
C SER A 459 7.32 3.58 20.88
N ASP A 460 7.42 4.90 20.99
CA ASP A 460 8.46 5.68 20.35
C ASP A 460 9.83 5.12 20.79
N THR A 461 10.17 3.92 20.32
CA THR A 461 11.53 3.38 20.28
C THR A 461 12.06 3.60 18.87
N ALA A 462 12.05 4.87 18.44
CA ALA A 462 12.86 5.34 17.32
C ALA A 462 14.38 5.30 17.65
N GLY A 463 14.83 4.37 18.50
CA GLY A 463 16.20 4.26 18.98
C GLY A 463 16.75 2.84 19.18
N SER A 464 15.97 1.76 19.03
CA SER A 464 16.49 0.40 19.30
C SER A 464 16.28 -0.67 18.21
N ASP A 465 15.51 -0.40 17.16
CA ASP A 465 15.17 -1.42 16.14
C ASP A 465 16.01 -1.34 14.86
N ALA A 466 17.02 -0.46 14.82
CA ALA A 466 17.92 -0.34 13.68
C ALA A 466 18.87 -1.54 13.63
N TRP A 467 18.99 -2.16 12.46
CA TRP A 467 20.01 -3.17 12.21
C TRP A 467 21.41 -2.60 12.42
N THR A 468 22.27 -3.40 13.06
CA THR A 468 23.68 -3.05 13.31
C THR A 468 24.61 -4.06 12.63
N GLY A 469 25.90 -3.74 12.58
CA GLY A 469 26.93 -4.62 12.00
C GLY A 469 27.22 -4.30 10.53
N ASP A 470 27.36 -5.33 9.70
CA ASP A 470 27.77 -5.23 8.29
C ASP A 470 26.63 -4.83 7.37
N VAL A 471 26.03 -3.68 7.61
CA VAL A 471 24.88 -3.17 6.83
C VAL A 471 25.19 -1.84 6.20
N GLU A 472 24.49 -1.53 5.12
CA GLU A 472 24.54 -0.19 4.53
C GLU A 472 24.08 0.87 5.55
N PRO A 473 24.75 2.04 5.62
CA PRO A 473 24.52 3.05 6.66
C PRO A 473 23.21 3.85 6.51
N ILE A 474 22.23 3.32 5.78
CA ILE A 474 20.93 3.96 5.56
C ILE A 474 19.96 3.47 6.63
N GLY A 475 19.21 4.40 7.24
CA GLY A 475 18.14 4.10 8.18
C GLY A 475 16.94 3.42 7.50
N PHE A 476 17.05 2.13 7.22
CA PHE A 476 15.93 1.23 6.96
C PHE A 476 15.18 0.98 8.28
N PRO A 477 13.83 0.94 8.31
CA PRO A 477 12.98 0.31 7.29
C PRO A 477 11.97 1.25 6.61
N PHE A 478 11.75 1.09 5.30
CA PHE A 478 10.54 1.58 4.62
C PHE A 478 9.68 0.41 4.14
N ARG A 479 8.37 0.63 4.00
CA ARG A 479 7.41 -0.33 3.43
C ARG A 479 7.01 0.14 2.03
N LEU A 480 7.38 -0.60 0.98
CA LEU A 480 6.93 -0.37 -0.39
C LEU A 480 6.82 -1.70 -1.16
N GLY A 481 5.79 -1.82 -2.03
CA GLY A 481 5.66 -2.85 -3.08
C GLY A 481 6.22 -2.34 -4.42
N ALA A 482 6.21 -3.08 -5.53
CA ALA A 482 5.83 -4.45 -5.82
C ALA A 482 7.10 -5.27 -6.15
N LEU A 483 7.07 -6.56 -5.83
CA LEU A 483 8.19 -7.47 -6.06
C LEU A 483 8.47 -7.58 -7.56
N SER A 484 9.74 -7.51 -7.94
CA SER A 484 10.21 -8.10 -9.20
C SER A 484 9.87 -9.60 -9.21
N ARG A 485 9.90 -10.23 -10.39
CA ARG A 485 9.62 -11.67 -10.51
C ARG A 485 10.49 -12.43 -9.51
N ILE A 486 9.83 -13.15 -8.60
CA ILE A 486 10.48 -13.94 -7.55
C ILE A 486 11.27 -15.05 -8.25
N ASP A 487 12.57 -15.12 -7.98
CA ASP A 487 13.38 -16.26 -8.36
C ASP A 487 13.05 -17.42 -7.40
N ASP A 488 12.73 -18.58 -7.96
CA ASP A 488 12.37 -19.80 -7.22
C ASP A 488 13.51 -20.31 -6.31
N GLN A 489 14.71 -19.72 -6.37
CA GLN A 489 15.85 -20.10 -5.53
C GLN A 489 16.30 -19.02 -4.53
N LEU A 490 15.68 -17.84 -4.53
CA LEU A 490 16.13 -16.69 -3.75
C LEU A 490 15.21 -16.38 -2.56
N HIS A 491 14.73 -17.41 -1.87
CA HIS A 491 13.89 -17.25 -0.70
C HIS A 491 14.04 -18.46 0.23
N ASP A 492 13.72 -18.29 1.51
CA ASP A 492 13.55 -19.40 2.45
C ASP A 492 12.69 -18.96 3.65
N PHE A 493 12.18 -19.93 4.39
CA PHE A 493 11.58 -19.71 5.71
C PHE A 493 12.66 -19.76 6.77
N ASP A 494 12.55 -18.96 7.84
CA ASP A 494 13.44 -19.09 8.99
C ASP A 494 13.38 -20.50 9.62
N GLY A 495 14.29 -20.78 10.56
CA GLY A 495 14.34 -22.08 11.22
C GLY A 495 13.00 -22.49 11.87
N ALA A 496 12.22 -21.51 12.36
CA ALA A 496 10.92 -21.72 13.00
C ALA A 496 9.77 -21.88 11.99
N GLY A 497 9.93 -21.43 10.74
CA GLY A 497 8.84 -21.37 9.77
C GLY A 497 7.87 -20.20 10.00
N GLU A 498 8.23 -19.22 10.83
CA GLU A 498 7.37 -18.09 11.19
C GLU A 498 7.54 -16.91 10.24
N ARG A 499 8.68 -16.84 9.55
CA ARG A 499 9.02 -15.76 8.63
C ARG A 499 9.51 -16.30 7.30
N LEU A 500 9.13 -15.62 6.22
CA LEU A 500 9.63 -15.84 4.87
C LEU A 500 10.54 -14.67 4.51
N LEU A 501 11.79 -14.96 4.13
CA LEU A 501 12.70 -13.98 3.53
C LEU A 501 12.82 -14.26 2.05
N LEU A 502 12.81 -13.18 1.26
CA LEU A 502 12.97 -13.21 -0.18
C LEU A 502 14.00 -12.18 -0.61
N ALA A 503 14.93 -12.58 -1.46
CA ALA A 503 15.87 -11.68 -2.12
C ALA A 503 15.36 -11.34 -3.53
N GLY A 504 15.11 -10.05 -3.73
CA GLY A 504 14.81 -9.47 -5.04
C GLY A 504 16.08 -9.09 -5.81
N GLN A 505 15.88 -8.34 -6.90
CA GLN A 505 16.99 -7.77 -7.66
C GLN A 505 17.86 -6.84 -6.79
N HIS A 506 19.14 -6.73 -7.15
CA HIS A 506 20.13 -5.89 -6.46
C HIS A 506 20.29 -6.15 -4.94
N GLY A 507 19.94 -7.36 -4.52
CA GLY A 507 20.11 -7.84 -3.15
C GLY A 507 19.11 -7.23 -2.17
N LEU A 508 17.99 -6.70 -2.66
CA LEU A 508 16.90 -6.20 -1.82
C LEU A 508 16.23 -7.36 -1.07
N LEU A 509 16.20 -7.30 0.26
CA LEU A 509 15.75 -8.40 1.11
C LEU A 509 14.42 -8.08 1.77
N HIS A 510 13.38 -8.83 1.44
CA HIS A 510 12.02 -8.63 1.95
C HIS A 510 11.62 -9.77 2.89
N CYS A 511 11.20 -9.42 4.10
CA CYS A 511 10.81 -10.36 5.13
C CYS A 511 9.34 -10.15 5.52
N TRP A 512 8.59 -11.24 5.61
CA TRP A 512 7.21 -11.23 6.11
C TRP A 512 7.04 -12.27 7.19
N ARG A 513 6.20 -11.95 8.18
CA ARG A 513 5.62 -12.99 9.02
C ARG A 513 4.60 -13.77 8.19
N VAL A 514 4.59 -15.08 8.35
CA VAL A 514 3.71 -15.99 7.59
C VAL A 514 2.23 -15.76 7.92
N ASP A 515 1.93 -15.23 9.11
CA ASP A 515 0.58 -14.82 9.53
C ASP A 515 0.13 -13.46 8.94
N GLY A 516 0.98 -12.79 8.16
CA GLY A 516 0.69 -11.48 7.55
C GLY A 516 0.72 -10.30 8.53
N SER A 517 0.99 -10.52 9.82
CA SER A 517 0.95 -9.47 10.86
C SER A 517 2.09 -8.45 10.74
N ALA A 518 3.20 -8.82 10.09
CA ALA A 518 4.33 -7.93 9.88
C ALA A 518 5.03 -8.17 8.54
N SER A 519 5.56 -7.08 8.00
CA SER A 519 6.45 -7.05 6.84
C SER A 519 7.53 -6.01 7.06
N GLU A 520 8.77 -6.34 6.72
CA GLU A 520 9.93 -5.45 6.80
C GLU A 520 10.94 -5.75 5.69
N MET A 521 11.79 -4.77 5.40
CA MET A 521 12.91 -4.93 4.48
C MET A 521 14.20 -4.95 5.28
N PHE A 522 15.06 -5.95 5.05
CA PHE A 522 16.37 -5.99 5.70
C PHE A 522 17.35 -5.10 4.94
N PRO A 523 18.27 -4.43 5.64
CA PRO A 523 19.33 -3.66 4.99
C PRO A 523 20.26 -4.60 4.22
N ARG A 524 20.85 -4.09 3.14
CA ARG A 524 21.82 -4.88 2.38
C ARG A 524 23.13 -4.96 3.13
N ALA A 525 23.77 -6.13 3.03
CA ALA A 525 25.03 -6.35 3.67
C ALA A 525 26.15 -5.55 3.00
N VAL A 526 27.10 -5.04 3.78
CA VAL A 526 28.31 -4.38 3.27
C VAL A 526 29.53 -5.24 3.59
N VAL A 527 30.29 -5.60 2.56
CA VAL A 527 31.52 -6.38 2.71
C VAL A 527 32.63 -5.68 1.96
N SER A 528 33.72 -5.39 2.66
CA SER A 528 34.87 -4.67 2.09
C SER A 528 34.49 -3.29 1.51
N GLY A 529 33.51 -2.63 2.11
CA GLY A 529 33.00 -1.33 1.65
C GLY A 529 32.04 -1.41 0.45
N GLU A 530 31.74 -2.60 -0.06
CA GLU A 530 30.80 -2.79 -1.17
C GLU A 530 29.53 -3.48 -0.69
N VAL A 531 28.39 -3.08 -1.25
CA VAL A 531 27.10 -3.72 -0.98
C VAL A 531 27.03 -5.08 -1.67
N VAL A 532 26.49 -6.08 -0.97
CA VAL A 532 26.15 -7.39 -1.54
C VAL A 532 24.90 -7.24 -2.41
N ALA A 533 25.10 -6.79 -3.65
CA ALA A 533 24.01 -6.52 -4.59
C ALA A 533 23.56 -7.77 -5.36
N LEU A 534 24.35 -8.83 -5.41
CA LEU A 534 23.96 -10.04 -6.14
C LEU A 534 23.83 -11.22 -5.19
N VAL A 535 22.58 -11.54 -4.83
CA VAL A 535 22.25 -12.69 -3.98
C VAL A 535 22.22 -13.95 -4.83
N GLU A 536 22.88 -14.99 -4.34
CA GLU A 536 22.99 -16.31 -4.95
C GLU A 536 22.10 -17.35 -4.25
N ALA A 537 21.83 -17.16 -2.95
CA ALA A 537 20.93 -18.02 -2.18
C ALA A 537 20.45 -17.32 -0.90
N VAL A 538 19.28 -17.73 -0.42
CA VAL A 538 18.74 -17.40 0.91
C VAL A 538 18.54 -18.73 1.65
N VAL A 539 18.96 -18.79 2.91
CA VAL A 539 18.83 -19.98 3.76
C VAL A 539 18.30 -19.57 5.12
N GLY A 540 17.20 -20.18 5.55
CA GLY A 540 16.66 -20.04 6.88
C GLY A 540 17.53 -20.71 7.93
N VAL A 541 17.79 -20.00 9.03
CA VAL A 541 18.57 -20.53 10.14
C VAL A 541 17.83 -20.31 11.46
N ALA A 542 18.29 -20.94 12.54
CA ALA A 542 17.71 -20.70 13.86
C ALA A 542 17.94 -19.23 14.25
N GLY A 543 16.86 -18.50 14.53
CA GLY A 543 16.92 -17.08 14.93
C GLY A 543 17.04 -16.07 13.78
N GLY A 544 17.05 -16.51 12.51
CA GLY A 544 17.10 -15.58 11.40
C GLY A 544 17.41 -16.20 10.05
N PHE A 545 18.23 -15.51 9.26
CA PHE A 545 18.50 -15.87 7.87
C PHE A 545 19.97 -15.74 7.51
N VAL A 546 20.42 -16.57 6.58
CA VAL A 546 21.70 -16.42 5.90
C VAL A 546 21.45 -16.06 4.44
N VAL A 547 22.05 -14.97 4.01
CA VAL A 547 22.03 -14.52 2.61
C VAL A 547 23.43 -14.73 2.04
N ILE A 548 23.51 -15.53 0.99
CA ILE A 548 24.74 -15.73 0.26
C ILE A 548 24.70 -14.83 -0.95
N GLY A 549 25.73 -14.02 -1.13
CA GLY A 549 25.83 -13.17 -2.30
C GLY A 549 27.27 -12.78 -2.60
N ARG A 550 27.42 -11.91 -3.60
CA ARG A 550 28.74 -11.41 -4.01
C ARG A 550 28.72 -9.90 -4.23
N THR A 551 29.83 -9.28 -3.89
CA THR A 551 30.20 -7.94 -4.36
C THR A 551 31.00 -8.07 -5.66
N SER A 552 31.60 -6.98 -6.14
CA SER A 552 32.50 -7.05 -7.30
C SER A 552 33.82 -7.79 -6.98
N LYS A 553 34.19 -7.87 -5.69
CA LYS A 553 35.49 -8.37 -5.22
C LYS A 553 35.43 -9.66 -4.44
N VAL A 554 34.34 -9.94 -3.73
CA VAL A 554 34.27 -11.07 -2.79
C VAL A 554 32.89 -11.73 -2.81
N ARG A 555 32.87 -13.04 -2.55
CA ARG A 555 31.65 -13.74 -2.15
C ARG A 555 31.53 -13.70 -0.64
N ALA A 556 30.32 -13.52 -0.14
CA ALA A 556 30.03 -13.38 1.27
C ALA A 556 28.86 -14.25 1.71
N VAL A 557 28.96 -14.74 2.94
CA VAL A 557 27.89 -15.38 3.69
C VAL A 557 27.45 -14.39 4.76
N VAL A 558 26.21 -13.91 4.67
CA VAL A 558 25.71 -12.84 5.53
C VAL A 558 24.65 -13.39 6.46
N HIS A 559 24.92 -13.37 7.76
CA HIS A 559 23.99 -13.80 8.80
C HIS A 559 23.20 -12.60 9.34
N TYR A 560 21.88 -12.67 9.22
CA TYR A 560 20.91 -11.74 9.79
C TYR A 560 20.29 -12.36 11.05
N ASP A 561 20.76 -11.98 12.22
CA ASP A 561 20.17 -12.34 13.52
C ASP A 561 18.99 -11.41 13.82
N LEU A 562 17.78 -11.97 13.81
CA LEU A 562 16.55 -11.19 14.02
C LEU A 562 16.37 -10.76 15.47
N ALA A 563 16.82 -11.59 16.42
CA ALA A 563 16.67 -11.30 17.85
C ALA A 563 17.63 -10.18 18.24
N GLY A 564 18.88 -10.24 17.78
CA GLY A 564 19.89 -9.22 18.03
C GLY A 564 19.81 -8.01 17.10
N ARG A 565 19.06 -8.08 15.99
CA ARG A 565 19.12 -7.10 14.88
C ARG A 565 20.56 -6.84 14.43
N VAL A 566 21.37 -7.91 14.34
CA VAL A 566 22.78 -7.83 13.94
C VAL A 566 22.97 -8.55 12.61
N CYS A 567 23.61 -7.85 11.66
CA CYS A 567 24.10 -8.43 10.43
C CYS A 567 25.60 -8.71 10.55
N LYS A 568 26.03 -9.93 10.29
CA LYS A 568 27.44 -10.32 10.23
C LYS A 568 27.76 -10.88 8.86
N ALA A 569 28.74 -10.30 8.17
CA ALA A 569 29.21 -10.80 6.90
C ALA A 569 30.55 -11.53 7.03
N HIS A 570 30.58 -12.75 6.51
CA HIS A 570 31.71 -13.65 6.48
C HIS A 570 32.22 -13.77 5.05
N ARG A 571 33.52 -13.56 4.84
CA ARG A 571 34.14 -13.72 3.52
C ARG A 571 34.32 -15.20 3.22
N VAL A 572 34.04 -15.58 1.99
CA VAL A 572 34.31 -16.93 1.49
C VAL A 572 35.05 -16.85 0.16
N PRO A 573 35.99 -17.79 -0.12
CA PRO A 573 36.74 -17.81 -1.36
C PRO A 573 35.84 -17.80 -2.60
N LEU A 574 36.24 -17.03 -3.62
CA LEU A 574 35.59 -17.01 -4.93
C LEU A 574 35.89 -18.32 -5.68
N GLY A 575 34.99 -19.30 -5.56
CA GLY A 575 34.96 -20.48 -6.43
C GLY A 575 34.10 -20.24 -7.68
N ALA A 576 34.51 -20.80 -8.83
CA ALA A 576 33.80 -20.66 -10.11
C ALA A 576 32.40 -21.32 -10.11
N THR A 577 32.16 -22.29 -9.23
CA THR A 577 30.91 -23.04 -9.14
C THR A 577 30.00 -22.48 -8.05
N ARG A 578 28.69 -22.60 -8.24
CA ARG A 578 27.66 -22.23 -7.25
C ARG A 578 27.40 -23.41 -6.31
N PRO A 579 27.81 -23.34 -5.04
CA PRO A 579 27.56 -24.38 -4.07
C PRO A 579 26.09 -24.38 -3.63
N ARG A 580 25.58 -25.55 -3.30
CA ARG A 580 24.31 -25.72 -2.59
C ARG A 580 24.55 -25.52 -1.10
N TRP A 581 23.78 -24.62 -0.49
CA TRP A 581 23.94 -24.26 0.92
C TRP A 581 22.97 -25.05 1.80
N ILE A 582 23.47 -25.60 2.90
CA ILE A 582 22.70 -26.39 3.86
C ILE A 582 23.01 -25.86 5.26
N TYR A 583 21.97 -25.58 6.04
CA TYR A 583 22.11 -25.20 7.44
C TYR A 583 22.28 -26.46 8.31
N GLU A 584 23.29 -26.45 9.20
CA GLU A 584 23.55 -27.46 10.23
C GLU A 584 23.19 -26.88 11.61
N PRO A 585 21.97 -27.17 12.13
CA PRO A 585 21.48 -26.56 13.36
C PRO A 585 22.33 -26.90 14.58
N ALA A 586 22.87 -28.12 14.68
CA ALA A 586 23.58 -28.57 15.88
C ALA A 586 24.88 -27.77 16.13
N GLN A 587 25.45 -27.19 15.08
CA GLN A 587 26.67 -26.37 15.15
C GLN A 587 26.40 -24.90 14.83
N HIS A 588 25.14 -24.51 14.58
CA HIS A 588 24.75 -23.18 14.09
C HIS A 588 25.68 -22.70 12.94
N THR A 589 25.85 -23.57 11.95
CA THR A 589 26.83 -23.42 10.85
C THR A 589 26.12 -23.60 9.52
N ILE A 590 26.57 -22.93 8.46
CA ILE A 590 26.13 -23.21 7.09
C ILE A 590 27.23 -23.91 6.30
N VAL A 591 26.87 -24.96 5.56
CA VAL A 591 27.82 -25.79 4.79
C VAL A 591 27.45 -25.72 3.32
N GLY A 592 28.42 -25.37 2.47
CA GLY A 592 28.22 -25.40 1.04
C GLY A 592 28.76 -26.68 0.42
N HIS A 593 27.98 -27.21 -0.52
CA HIS A 593 28.25 -28.45 -1.21
C HIS A 593 28.42 -28.22 -2.70
N LEU A 594 29.42 -28.84 -3.31
CA LEU A 594 29.57 -28.91 -4.76
C LEU A 594 29.26 -30.31 -5.26
N GLN A 595 28.59 -30.39 -6.40
CA GLN A 595 28.36 -31.64 -7.11
C GLN A 595 29.56 -31.91 -8.02
N TYR A 596 30.33 -32.96 -7.73
CA TYR A 596 31.42 -33.43 -8.58
C TYR A 596 30.97 -34.68 -9.34
N ALA A 597 31.19 -34.71 -10.67
CA ALA A 597 31.00 -35.89 -11.52
C ALA A 597 29.61 -36.59 -11.41
N GLY A 598 28.55 -35.80 -11.21
CA GLY A 598 27.17 -36.21 -11.52
C GLY A 598 26.38 -36.93 -10.43
N THR A 599 26.95 -37.35 -9.31
CA THR A 599 26.16 -38.09 -8.28
C THR A 599 26.40 -37.72 -6.83
N ARG A 600 27.59 -37.24 -6.45
CA ARG A 600 27.90 -36.96 -5.03
C ARG A 600 28.06 -35.47 -4.76
N TRP A 601 27.32 -34.99 -3.77
CA TRP A 601 27.50 -33.67 -3.16
C TRP A 601 28.61 -33.75 -2.12
N THR A 602 29.68 -32.99 -2.32
CA THR A 602 30.83 -32.95 -1.41
C THR A 602 30.87 -31.59 -0.72
N PRO A 603 30.98 -31.51 0.62
CA PRO A 603 31.15 -30.23 1.29
C PRO A 603 32.48 -29.59 0.88
N VAL A 604 32.45 -28.29 0.65
CA VAL A 604 33.62 -27.52 0.17
C VAL A 604 34.02 -26.41 1.11
N PHE A 605 33.08 -25.93 1.93
CA PHE A 605 33.34 -25.00 3.02
C PHE A 605 32.20 -25.09 4.05
N ALA A 606 32.48 -24.63 5.25
CA ALA A 606 31.53 -24.43 6.34
C ALA A 606 31.81 -23.09 7.01
N VAL A 607 30.76 -22.35 7.37
CA VAL A 607 30.84 -21.05 8.03
C VAL A 607 30.05 -21.08 9.34
N ASP A 608 30.75 -20.91 10.45
CA ASP A 608 30.18 -20.76 11.80
C ASP A 608 29.56 -19.37 11.93
N LEU A 609 28.23 -19.33 12.02
CA LEU A 609 27.44 -18.10 12.03
C LEU A 609 27.50 -17.39 13.39
N GLY A 610 27.98 -18.08 14.42
CA GLY A 610 28.16 -17.54 15.78
C GLY A 610 29.58 -17.03 16.06
N ALA A 611 30.55 -17.36 15.21
CA ALA A 611 31.95 -16.95 15.38
C ALA A 611 32.20 -15.51 14.90
N ASP A 612 33.30 -14.92 15.38
CA ASP A 612 33.80 -13.67 14.84
C ASP A 612 34.44 -13.89 13.46
N ARG A 613 34.48 -12.82 12.65
CA ARG A 613 34.75 -12.90 11.20
C ARG A 613 36.05 -13.65 10.85
N LEU A 614 37.10 -13.45 11.63
CA LEU A 614 38.43 -14.01 11.38
C LEU A 614 38.52 -15.52 11.61
N GLU A 615 37.61 -16.11 12.39
CA GLU A 615 37.68 -17.52 12.80
C GLU A 615 36.52 -18.35 12.26
N SER A 616 35.74 -17.79 11.34
CA SER A 616 34.40 -18.32 11.02
C SER A 616 34.37 -19.45 10.00
N CYS A 617 35.42 -19.69 9.22
CA CYS A 617 35.36 -20.59 8.05
C CYS A 617 36.24 -21.84 8.19
N TYR A 618 35.78 -22.96 7.63
CA TYR A 618 36.59 -24.17 7.41
C TYR A 618 36.34 -24.75 6.00
N PRO A 619 37.37 -25.13 5.23
CA PRO A 619 38.80 -24.92 5.50
C PRO A 619 39.18 -23.42 5.59
N PRO A 620 40.24 -23.05 6.34
CA PRO A 620 40.67 -21.65 6.43
C PRO A 620 41.26 -21.16 5.09
N GLU A 621 41.16 -19.86 4.81
CA GLU A 621 41.72 -19.25 3.59
C GLU A 621 43.26 -19.37 3.51
N SER A 622 43.92 -19.40 4.67
CA SER A 622 45.37 -19.52 4.82
C SER A 622 45.70 -20.36 6.06
N PRO A 623 46.82 -21.12 6.07
CA PRO A 623 47.19 -21.99 7.20
C PRO A 623 47.32 -21.28 8.55
N ASN A 624 47.52 -19.96 8.54
CA ASN A 624 47.73 -19.15 9.74
C ASN A 624 46.44 -18.53 10.30
N VAL A 625 45.30 -18.71 9.63
CA VAL A 625 44.00 -18.19 10.08
C VAL A 625 43.40 -19.18 11.10
N PRO A 626 42.95 -18.73 12.28
CA PRO A 626 42.31 -19.60 13.25
C PRO A 626 41.07 -20.30 12.67
N ILE A 627 40.81 -21.53 13.13
CA ILE A 627 39.74 -22.38 12.62
C ILE A 627 38.61 -22.48 13.65
N SER A 628 37.36 -22.22 13.24
CA SER A 628 36.20 -22.59 14.07
C SER A 628 36.06 -24.12 14.14
N GLU A 629 36.16 -24.66 15.35
CA GLU A 629 35.90 -26.07 15.63
C GLU A 629 34.43 -26.46 15.38
N ARG A 630 33.48 -25.51 15.37
CA ARG A 630 32.09 -25.79 14.97
C ARG A 630 31.98 -25.95 13.46
N ALA A 631 32.58 -25.02 12.69
CA ALA A 631 32.63 -25.11 11.23
C ALA A 631 33.31 -26.40 10.77
N LYS A 632 34.44 -26.76 11.38
CA LYS A 632 35.17 -28.00 11.11
C LYS A 632 34.33 -29.25 11.40
N ARG A 633 33.64 -29.31 12.55
CA ARG A 633 32.75 -30.43 12.89
C ARG A 633 31.59 -30.57 11.91
N ALA A 634 30.93 -29.47 11.57
CA ALA A 634 29.86 -29.46 10.57
C ALA A 634 30.35 -29.92 9.20
N PHE A 635 31.54 -29.48 8.77
CA PHE A 635 32.16 -29.90 7.51
C PHE A 635 32.38 -31.42 7.45
N PHE A 636 33.01 -32.00 8.48
CA PHE A 636 33.28 -33.45 8.50
C PHE A 636 32.01 -34.29 8.67
N ARG A 637 31.02 -33.81 9.43
CA ARG A 637 29.71 -34.44 9.50
C ARG A 637 29.05 -34.48 8.12
N ALA A 638 28.99 -33.35 7.44
CA ALA A 638 28.47 -33.26 6.08
C ALA A 638 29.22 -34.15 5.08
N PHE A 639 30.52 -34.32 5.29
CA PHE A 639 31.34 -35.22 4.48
C PHE A 639 30.98 -36.69 4.72
N SER A 640 30.73 -37.07 5.97
CA SER A 640 30.33 -38.43 6.33
C SER A 640 28.90 -38.78 5.88
N GLU A 641 28.01 -37.80 5.83
CA GLU A 641 26.61 -37.93 5.42
C GLU A 641 26.38 -37.68 3.91
N ALA A 642 27.45 -37.40 3.15
CA ALA A 642 27.43 -37.06 1.73
C ALA A 642 26.75 -38.13 0.86
N GLY A 643 25.47 -37.95 0.59
CA GLY A 643 24.61 -38.84 -0.20
C GLY A 643 23.19 -39.01 0.34
N GLN A 644 22.92 -38.57 1.59
CA GLN A 644 21.63 -38.76 2.25
C GLN A 644 20.84 -37.48 2.52
N TYR A 645 21.29 -36.30 2.07
CA TYR A 645 20.52 -35.09 2.30
C TYR A 645 19.22 -35.13 1.50
N PRO A 646 18.04 -35.25 2.15
CA PRO A 646 16.78 -35.06 1.45
C PRO A 646 16.82 -33.63 0.93
N SER A 647 16.52 -33.42 -0.34
CA SER A 647 16.26 -32.05 -0.79
C SER A 647 15.09 -31.54 0.05
N PRO A 648 15.24 -30.51 0.90
CA PRO A 648 14.08 -29.83 1.41
C PRO A 648 13.51 -29.11 0.19
N MET A 649 12.56 -29.76 -0.46
CA MET A 649 11.95 -29.27 -1.69
C MET A 649 10.98 -28.19 -1.26
N LEU A 650 11.50 -26.97 -1.11
CA LEU A 650 10.65 -25.81 -0.98
C LEU A 650 10.01 -25.57 -2.34
N ALA A 651 8.73 -25.92 -2.48
CA ALA A 651 8.03 -25.79 -3.75
C ALA A 651 7.26 -24.47 -3.80
N PHE A 652 7.58 -23.64 -4.79
CA PHE A 652 6.76 -22.51 -5.17
C PHE A 652 5.92 -22.92 -6.36
N THR A 653 4.61 -22.67 -6.28
CA THR A 653 3.71 -22.93 -7.39
C THR A 653 2.74 -21.76 -7.56
N THR A 654 2.61 -21.30 -8.80
CA THR A 654 1.54 -20.38 -9.19
C THR A 654 0.39 -21.22 -9.70
N ASP A 655 -0.75 -21.18 -9.01
CA ASP A 655 -1.98 -21.92 -9.33
C ASP A 655 -1.89 -23.46 -9.36
N GLY A 656 -0.72 -24.06 -9.07
CA GLY A 656 -0.57 -25.51 -8.96
C GLY A 656 -0.80 -26.06 -7.56
N SER A 657 -0.68 -27.38 -7.41
CA SER A 657 -0.78 -28.06 -6.12
C SER A 657 0.55 -27.99 -5.36
N LEU A 658 0.48 -27.68 -4.06
CA LEU A 658 1.61 -27.85 -3.15
C LEU A 658 2.03 -29.33 -3.11
N PRO A 659 3.33 -29.65 -2.95
CA PRO A 659 3.82 -31.02 -2.87
C PRO A 659 3.19 -31.76 -1.69
N GLY A 660 3.13 -33.10 -1.79
CA GLY A 660 2.56 -33.98 -0.77
C GLY A 660 3.28 -33.90 0.58
N GLU A 661 4.59 -33.66 0.57
CA GLU A 661 5.49 -33.55 1.73
C GLU A 661 6.37 -32.30 1.59
N GLY A 662 6.83 -31.74 2.72
CA GLY A 662 7.74 -30.60 2.76
C GLY A 662 7.07 -29.22 2.89
N ARG A 663 7.91 -28.17 2.83
CA ARG A 663 7.47 -26.76 2.89
C ARG A 663 7.10 -26.28 1.48
N GLY A 664 6.07 -25.46 1.35
CA GLY A 664 5.74 -24.89 0.05
C GLY A 664 4.85 -23.65 0.15
N VAL A 665 4.94 -22.81 -0.88
CA VAL A 665 4.16 -21.59 -1.01
C VAL A 665 3.42 -21.63 -2.33
N ARG A 666 2.11 -21.46 -2.28
CA ARG A 666 1.27 -21.36 -3.45
C ARG A 666 0.72 -19.95 -3.56
N LEU A 667 1.01 -19.30 -4.68
CA LEU A 667 0.34 -18.06 -5.06
C LEU A 667 -0.87 -18.42 -5.93
N ASN A 668 -2.06 -18.03 -5.48
CA ASN A 668 -3.26 -18.07 -6.30
C ASN A 668 -3.33 -16.77 -7.11
N SER A 669 -3.07 -16.83 -8.41
CA SER A 669 -2.99 -15.65 -9.27
C SER A 669 -4.34 -14.95 -9.46
N THR A 670 -5.45 -15.69 -9.32
CA THR A 670 -6.81 -15.17 -9.51
C THR A 670 -7.29 -14.36 -8.31
N THR A 671 -6.94 -14.79 -7.11
CA THR A 671 -7.39 -14.16 -5.86
C THR A 671 -6.31 -13.31 -5.19
N GLY A 672 -5.05 -13.47 -5.62
CA GLY A 672 -3.88 -12.86 -4.97
C GLY A 672 -3.54 -13.48 -3.61
N THR A 673 -4.18 -14.58 -3.21
CA THR A 673 -3.92 -15.22 -1.92
C THR A 673 -2.65 -16.06 -1.96
N ILE A 674 -1.94 -16.09 -0.83
CA ILE A 674 -0.75 -16.91 -0.64
C ILE A 674 -1.11 -18.01 0.36
N ASP A 675 -1.05 -19.27 -0.09
CA ASP A 675 -1.18 -20.44 0.77
C ASP A 675 0.21 -20.94 1.15
N VAL A 676 0.51 -20.93 2.45
CA VAL A 676 1.77 -21.46 2.98
C VAL A 676 1.52 -22.78 3.66
N ARG A 677 2.22 -23.83 3.24
CA ARG A 677 2.26 -25.13 3.92
C ARG A 677 3.62 -25.31 4.56
N GLY A 678 3.66 -25.34 5.89
CA GLY A 678 4.85 -25.69 6.67
C GLY A 678 4.65 -27.02 7.37
N GLU A 679 5.57 -27.97 7.17
CA GLU A 679 5.76 -29.02 8.17
C GLU A 679 6.44 -28.40 9.39
N ARG A 680 5.81 -28.54 10.56
CA ARG A 680 6.52 -28.34 11.83
C ARG A 680 7.60 -29.41 11.91
N TRP A 681 8.85 -29.00 12.07
CA TRP A 681 9.92 -29.93 12.45
C TRP A 681 9.42 -30.81 13.62
N PRO A 682 9.68 -32.13 13.64
CA PRO A 682 9.56 -32.87 14.88
C PRO A 682 10.45 -32.15 15.89
N ARG A 683 9.85 -31.71 17.00
CA ARG A 683 10.60 -31.07 18.09
C ARG A 683 11.76 -32.01 18.41
N CYS A 684 12.99 -31.57 18.16
CA CYS A 684 14.15 -32.26 18.69
C CYS A 684 13.96 -32.28 20.21
N SER A 685 13.74 -33.48 20.76
CA SER A 685 13.85 -33.71 22.19
C SER A 685 15.29 -33.36 22.55
N PHE A 686 15.48 -32.26 23.27
CA PHE A 686 16.77 -31.89 23.85
C PHE A 686 17.21 -32.91 24.89
#